data_AF-V3Z8B6-F1
#
_entry.id   AF-V3Z8B6-F1
#
_cell.length_a   1.000
_cell.length_b   1.000
_cell.length_c   1.000
_cell.angle_alpha   90.00
_cell.angle_beta   90.00
_cell.angle_gamma   90.00
#
_symmetry.space_group_name_H-M   'P 1'
#
loop_
_entity.id
_entity.type
_entity.pdbx_description
1 polymer ?
#
loop_
_entity_poly.entity_id
_entity_poly.type
_entity_poly.pdbx_seq_one_letter_code
_entity_poly.pdbx_strand_id
1 'polypeptide(L)'
;MADEESLYYGTWRIVECVSLAGVVETTGVEGTEFLLDENGDVSWKISEDAEQMPFFNCETYEVTPEKGSNRACLKFIGTFAGHVIEFKIEVAGDLMLLTYERCCMLQCQKVMSHDPKDDAPFSFLGALEEGYFYDLVIKADNGKEFHVHSTILKLGAAELDWSCQPPPLTGLREDVLRTTLHYLYAECLPRDLTEDIVKNCIKSVGKLPGFSKFSELCETYLKNTALKQQIISLITDMHGCADRIIELFTGKVTGVNSEGEPVLEDGLMSDPARLCCTVRLGLREASVACAKLLMLCDLFSRRKGELSREERHEIMKYAKSRIPVFMNQLHRFLEVVRHHSSGLSSSRKVDIASYLVPELEEVIEKITHIATETKLALEQVINNSNHGDKTEKPEKSKKHHVRDVLGKKLRNALHVKELKKLKDFHDRASTSFVHLMQKKENFNGMTQIEKIRSISKNLEQLIDECPMFLIRLEELESSAEKLPWREWKYLFKLATSKTAWVLGKVLSNKATLQSLIDQLCDIVNRDQFTNSLATLGLTATESSTEGAAVGTKINQIPISKYAQLSTLESLCLPPLSHDSILASKSKQLFESQSNTDMVFQIVPESGPCNGDIVIDHTQVASPGQGAESIEKVEIPAHCVIVSARCDWFRRALLSGMRESIDKKIVVHDTNPELFELFLKYIYTGELDSQDITAEQLADMLTLCDRYEMDSLKLLCEHCLKHHIDEDNVLCLFSLADQLHAKNLREYTINYIVEHPNISNNEEFCELPDHLQAEIGDFITWNGLETRNASGLRDTNSSPSSFSDTEDLTSNIDLGCSLPGDSSSSSEDLPFMEDATRLEFCLSALRDIIGDSVPRDELVRVSLAADYDVNRALNFFFSS
;
A
#
# COMPACT_ATOMS: atom_id res chain seq x y z
N MET A 1 -20.52 -6.27 5.65
CA MET A 1 -19.11 -5.92 5.96
C MET A 1 -18.39 -5.32 4.77
N ALA A 2 -18.39 -5.92 3.57
CA ALA A 2 -17.76 -5.29 2.40
C ALA A 2 -18.43 -3.95 2.01
N ASP A 3 -19.75 -3.85 2.08
CA ASP A 3 -20.50 -2.68 1.59
C ASP A 3 -20.30 -1.42 2.45
N GLU A 4 -20.11 -1.56 3.77
CA GLU A 4 -19.94 -0.42 4.69
C GLU A 4 -18.56 0.25 4.55
N GLU A 5 -17.53 -0.47 4.12
CA GLU A 5 -16.19 0.12 3.96
C GLU A 5 -16.06 0.98 2.69
N SER A 6 -16.93 0.74 1.69
CA SER A 6 -16.98 1.52 0.45
C SER A 6 -17.18 3.01 0.67
N LEU A 7 -17.89 3.37 1.74
CA LEU A 7 -18.18 4.75 2.14
C LEU A 7 -16.91 5.58 2.38
N TYR A 8 -15.83 4.95 2.85
CA TYR A 8 -14.59 5.63 3.23
C TYR A 8 -13.59 5.78 2.08
N TYR A 9 -13.74 5.05 0.96
CA TYR A 9 -12.78 5.08 -0.14
C TYR A 9 -12.84 6.39 -0.93
N GLY A 10 -11.67 6.82 -1.42
CA GLY A 10 -11.51 8.02 -2.27
C GLY A 10 -10.53 9.05 -1.68
N THR A 11 -10.41 10.17 -2.39
CA THR A 11 -9.57 11.30 -1.96
C THR A 11 -10.37 12.22 -1.03
N TRP A 12 -9.80 12.56 0.13
CA TRP A 12 -10.39 13.43 1.13
C TRP A 12 -9.47 14.63 1.38
N ARG A 13 -10.00 15.85 1.31
CA ARG A 13 -9.27 17.09 1.58
C ARG A 13 -9.63 17.61 2.96
N ILE A 14 -8.64 17.94 3.79
CA ILE A 14 -8.86 18.57 5.09
C ILE A 14 -9.29 20.03 4.83
N VAL A 15 -10.52 20.37 5.24
CA VAL A 15 -11.10 21.70 5.04
C VAL A 15 -10.89 22.58 6.27
N GLU A 16 -11.06 22.01 7.47
CA GLU A 16 -10.94 22.74 8.73
C GLU A 16 -10.30 21.87 9.83
N CYS A 17 -9.47 22.48 10.67
CA CYS A 17 -8.92 21.86 11.87
C CYS A 17 -9.35 22.63 13.12
N VAL A 18 -10.10 21.97 14.01
CA VAL A 18 -10.60 22.58 15.25
C VAL A 18 -9.82 22.06 16.45
N SER A 19 -9.21 22.99 17.18
CA SER A 19 -8.57 22.75 18.48
C SER A 19 -9.64 22.71 19.58
N LEU A 20 -9.52 21.79 20.53
CA LEU A 20 -10.50 21.62 21.63
C LEU A 20 -10.62 22.82 22.60
N ALA A 21 -9.86 23.89 22.38
CA ALA A 21 -10.12 25.20 22.98
C ALA A 21 -11.33 25.93 22.38
N GLY A 22 -12.00 25.38 21.36
CA GLY A 22 -13.12 26.03 20.64
C GLY A 22 -12.66 27.17 19.73
N VAL A 23 -11.36 27.25 19.45
CA VAL A 23 -10.75 28.21 18.55
C VAL A 23 -10.41 27.49 17.25
N VAL A 24 -10.89 28.03 16.12
CA VAL A 24 -10.41 27.69 14.79
C VAL A 24 -8.94 28.16 14.71
N GLU A 25 -8.02 27.24 14.96
CA GLU A 25 -6.59 27.47 14.78
C GLU A 25 -6.32 27.27 13.29
N THR A 26 -5.93 28.31 12.53
CA THR A 26 -5.46 28.11 11.14
C THR A 26 -4.11 27.40 11.19
N THR A 27 -4.12 26.09 10.99
CA THR A 27 -2.98 25.22 11.26
C THR A 27 -2.01 25.10 10.09
N GLY A 28 -2.43 25.50 8.89
CA GLY A 28 -1.73 25.24 7.62
C GLY A 28 -1.93 23.81 7.11
N VAL A 29 -2.67 22.97 7.84
CA VAL A 29 -3.03 21.61 7.40
C VAL A 29 -4.23 21.65 6.44
N GLU A 30 -5.00 22.72 6.46
CA GLU A 30 -6.12 22.97 5.56
C GLU A 30 -5.64 22.96 4.09
N GLY A 31 -6.33 22.22 3.22
CA GLY A 31 -5.92 21.95 1.83
C GLY A 31 -5.05 20.70 1.65
N THR A 32 -4.59 20.05 2.72
CA THR A 32 -3.91 18.73 2.63
C THR A 32 -4.92 17.66 2.20
N GLU A 33 -4.56 16.83 1.21
CA GLU A 33 -5.39 15.72 0.74
C GLU A 33 -4.82 14.37 1.19
N PHE A 34 -5.68 13.39 1.41
CA PHE A 34 -5.31 12.00 1.61
C PHE A 34 -6.23 11.06 0.84
N LEU A 35 -5.64 10.11 0.13
CA LEU A 35 -6.36 9.04 -0.55
C LEU A 35 -6.45 7.83 0.39
N LEU A 36 -7.67 7.36 0.65
CA LEU A 36 -7.96 6.08 1.29
C LEU A 36 -8.29 5.06 0.19
N ASP A 37 -7.48 4.01 0.05
CA ASP A 37 -7.63 3.00 -1.00
C ASP A 37 -8.20 1.68 -0.49
N GLU A 38 -8.83 0.92 -1.39
CA GLU A 38 -9.48 -0.37 -1.09
C GLU A 38 -8.53 -1.41 -0.47
N ASN A 39 -7.22 -1.27 -0.70
CA ASN A 39 -6.20 -2.13 -0.13
C ASN A 39 -5.80 -1.76 1.32
N GLY A 40 -6.35 -0.69 1.89
CA GLY A 40 -6.06 -0.22 3.24
C GLY A 40 -4.76 0.60 3.37
N ASP A 41 -4.20 1.11 2.27
CA ASP A 41 -3.10 2.07 2.31
C ASP A 41 -3.60 3.53 2.28
N VAL A 42 -2.72 4.46 2.68
CA VAL A 42 -2.97 5.90 2.70
C VAL A 42 -1.83 6.62 1.99
N SER A 43 -2.16 7.56 1.10
CA SER A 43 -1.18 8.48 0.51
C SER A 43 -1.60 9.93 0.72
N TRP A 44 -0.69 10.75 1.26
CA TRP A 44 -0.92 12.16 1.58
C TRP A 44 -0.32 13.07 0.50
N LYS A 45 -1.13 14.02 0.00
CA LYS A 45 -0.65 15.21 -0.72
C LYS A 45 -0.64 16.38 0.26
N ILE A 46 0.54 16.66 0.80
CA ILE A 46 0.75 17.68 1.83
C ILE A 46 0.89 19.04 1.13
N SER A 47 0.12 20.05 1.58
CA SER A 47 0.26 21.43 1.08
C SER A 47 1.66 21.97 1.39
N GLU A 48 2.24 22.78 0.49
CA GLU A 48 3.59 23.36 0.68
C GLU A 48 3.70 24.22 1.96
N ASP A 49 2.57 24.73 2.45
CA ASP A 49 2.44 25.51 3.69
C ASP A 49 2.14 24.66 4.96
N ALA A 50 2.03 23.34 4.89
CA ALA A 50 1.64 22.53 6.06
C ALA A 50 2.79 22.28 7.05
N GLU A 51 2.54 22.43 8.36
CA GLU A 51 3.48 21.98 9.39
C GLU A 51 3.54 20.43 9.41
N GLN A 52 4.73 19.84 9.50
CA GLN A 52 4.89 18.38 9.46
C GLN A 52 4.22 17.69 10.66
N MET A 53 3.05 17.10 10.43
CA MET A 53 2.28 16.37 11.43
C MET A 53 2.71 14.90 11.59
N PRO A 54 2.64 14.33 12.82
CA PRO A 54 2.94 12.91 13.06
C PRO A 54 2.19 11.91 12.18
N PHE A 55 0.94 12.22 11.81
CA PHE A 55 0.08 11.33 11.00
C PHE A 55 0.34 11.40 9.49
N PHE A 56 1.06 12.41 8.97
CA PHE A 56 1.46 12.44 7.56
C PHE A 56 2.45 11.30 7.19
N ASN A 57 3.08 10.68 8.20
CA ASN A 57 3.96 9.53 8.03
C ASN A 57 3.20 8.17 8.12
N CYS A 58 1.86 8.22 8.23
CA CYS A 58 0.99 7.06 8.22
C CYS A 58 0.68 6.63 6.78
N GLU A 59 0.73 5.33 6.51
CA GLU A 59 0.63 4.78 5.14
C GLU A 59 -0.35 3.62 5.03
N THR A 60 -0.91 3.19 6.15
CA THR A 60 -2.01 2.24 6.21
C THR A 60 -3.04 2.75 7.17
N TYR A 61 -4.27 2.41 6.87
CA TYR A 61 -5.39 2.59 7.77
C TYR A 61 -6.07 1.26 8.01
N GLU A 62 -6.77 1.19 9.13
CA GLU A 62 -7.71 0.14 9.44
C GLU A 62 -8.98 0.80 9.96
N VAL A 63 -10.13 0.45 9.39
CA VAL A 63 -11.43 0.79 9.97
C VAL A 63 -11.82 -0.35 10.89
N THR A 64 -12.06 -0.04 12.17
CA THR A 64 -12.59 -1.00 13.15
C THR A 64 -13.94 -0.50 13.67
N PRO A 65 -15.04 -1.28 13.55
CA PRO A 65 -16.32 -0.93 14.16
C PRO A 65 -16.23 -1.05 15.69
N GLU A 66 -16.75 -0.06 16.42
CA GLU A 66 -16.78 -0.04 17.89
C GLU A 66 -17.88 -1.01 18.37
N LYS A 67 -17.51 -2.16 18.95
CA LYS A 67 -18.46 -3.22 19.37
C LYS A 67 -19.57 -2.63 20.27
N GLY A 68 -20.80 -2.62 19.77
CA GLY A 68 -21.97 -2.11 20.49
C GLY A 68 -22.34 -0.65 20.22
N SER A 69 -21.72 0.02 19.24
CA SER A 69 -22.06 1.38 18.82
C SER A 69 -22.07 1.51 17.30
N ASN A 70 -22.89 2.43 16.76
CA ASN A 70 -22.93 2.74 15.32
C ASN A 70 -21.77 3.66 14.89
N ARG A 71 -20.62 3.56 15.57
CA ARG A 71 -19.43 4.41 15.41
C ARG A 71 -18.24 3.57 14.99
N ALA A 72 -17.45 4.09 14.06
CA ALA A 72 -16.22 3.46 13.57
C ALA A 72 -14.99 4.21 14.05
N CYS A 73 -13.85 3.52 14.08
CA CYS A 73 -12.54 4.09 14.40
C CYS A 73 -11.57 3.89 13.24
N LEU A 74 -10.96 4.98 12.77
CA LEU A 74 -9.91 5.00 11.74
C LEU A 74 -8.55 4.99 12.41
N LYS A 75 -7.81 3.89 12.22
CA LYS A 75 -6.49 3.71 12.81
C LYS A 75 -5.42 4.01 11.77
N PHE A 76 -4.92 5.24 11.75
CA PHE A 76 -3.76 5.59 10.93
C PHE A 76 -2.49 5.00 11.55
N ILE A 77 -1.79 4.18 10.76
CA ILE A 77 -0.59 3.46 11.20
C ILE A 77 0.61 4.04 10.45
N GLY A 78 1.56 4.59 11.21
CA GLY A 78 2.73 5.25 10.68
C GLY A 78 3.97 5.01 11.51
N THR A 79 5.11 5.36 10.93
CA THR A 79 6.45 5.15 11.52
C THR A 79 6.80 6.18 12.59
N PHE A 80 5.88 7.05 13.00
CA PHE A 80 6.11 8.03 14.06
C PHE A 80 6.18 7.33 15.43
N ALA A 81 7.41 7.05 15.87
CA ALA A 81 7.74 6.38 17.13
C ALA A 81 7.03 5.03 17.39
N GLY A 82 6.55 4.34 16.35
CA GLY A 82 5.79 3.09 16.49
C GLY A 82 4.42 3.25 17.17
N HIS A 83 3.82 4.45 17.11
CA HIS A 83 2.47 4.70 17.59
C HIS A 83 1.44 4.52 16.47
N VAL A 84 0.35 3.82 16.78
CA VAL A 84 -0.90 3.86 16.01
C VAL A 84 -1.67 5.10 16.46
N ILE A 85 -2.19 5.86 15.50
CA ILE A 85 -2.95 7.10 15.74
C ILE A 85 -4.41 6.80 15.42
N GLU A 86 -5.23 6.69 16.47
CA GLU A 86 -6.63 6.26 16.38
C GLU A 86 -7.57 7.47 16.41
N PHE A 87 -8.31 7.70 15.32
CA PHE A 87 -9.34 8.72 15.21
C PHE A 87 -10.72 8.07 15.32
N LYS A 88 -11.65 8.71 16.03
CA LYS A 88 -13.09 8.38 15.92
C LYS A 88 -13.64 9.02 14.65
N ILE A 89 -14.40 8.25 13.86
CA ILE A 89 -14.97 8.70 12.59
C ILE A 89 -16.46 8.97 12.76
N GLU A 90 -16.94 10.08 12.19
CA GLU A 90 -18.34 10.29 11.86
C GLU A 90 -18.41 10.72 10.39
N VAL A 91 -19.22 10.04 9.56
CA VAL A 91 -19.35 10.31 8.11
C VAL A 91 -20.80 10.62 7.77
N ALA A 92 -21.02 11.66 6.97
CA ALA A 92 -22.31 12.06 6.46
C ALA A 92 -22.15 12.59 5.02
N GLY A 93 -22.49 11.75 4.04
CA GLY A 93 -22.27 12.05 2.62
C GLY A 93 -20.78 12.32 2.33
N ASP A 94 -20.49 13.44 1.66
CA ASP A 94 -19.13 13.85 1.31
C ASP A 94 -18.33 14.47 2.46
N LEU A 95 -18.82 14.43 3.71
CA LEU A 95 -18.13 14.96 4.88
C LEU A 95 -17.72 13.85 5.85
N MET A 96 -16.44 13.85 6.21
CA MET A 96 -15.83 12.97 7.22
C MET A 96 -15.23 13.80 8.35
N LEU A 97 -15.71 13.58 9.58
CA LEU A 97 -15.16 14.17 10.80
C LEU A 97 -14.24 13.16 11.49
N LEU A 98 -12.97 13.53 11.68
CA LEU A 98 -11.96 12.72 12.35
C LEU A 98 -11.58 13.35 13.69
N THR A 99 -11.91 12.69 14.80
CA THR A 99 -11.63 13.19 16.16
C THR A 99 -10.51 12.41 16.83
N TYR A 100 -9.40 13.08 17.19
CA TYR A 100 -8.28 12.47 17.93
C TYR A 100 -8.31 12.84 19.42
N GLU A 101 -8.84 11.89 20.22
CA GLU A 101 -8.93 11.92 21.68
C GLU A 101 -9.33 13.29 22.27
N ARG A 102 -8.36 14.01 22.85
CA ARG A 102 -8.52 15.34 23.46
C ARG A 102 -7.56 16.37 22.85
N CYS A 103 -7.13 16.20 21.60
CA CYS A 103 -6.22 17.13 20.94
C CYS A 103 -6.89 17.96 19.84
N CYS A 104 -7.50 17.33 18.83
CA CYS A 104 -8.05 18.01 17.66
C CYS A 104 -9.18 17.23 16.99
N MET A 105 -9.95 17.97 16.17
CA MET A 105 -10.93 17.45 15.22
C MET A 105 -10.54 17.95 13.82
N LEU A 106 -10.55 17.07 12.83
CA LEU A 106 -10.29 17.40 11.42
C LEU A 106 -11.59 17.18 10.64
N GLN A 107 -12.09 18.23 10.00
CA GLN A 107 -13.21 18.13 9.07
C GLN A 107 -12.64 17.95 7.66
N CYS A 108 -13.00 16.83 7.03
CA CYS A 108 -12.52 16.45 5.71
C CYS A 108 -13.70 16.39 4.74
N GLN A 109 -13.51 16.87 3.52
CA GLN A 109 -14.49 16.79 2.44
C GLN A 109 -13.98 15.86 1.34
N LYS A 110 -14.86 15.03 0.78
CA LYS A 110 -14.54 14.16 -0.34
C LYS A 110 -14.23 15.02 -1.57
N VAL A 111 -13.07 14.82 -2.16
CA VAL A 111 -12.69 15.47 -3.41
C VAL A 111 -13.28 14.64 -4.54
N MET A 112 -14.14 15.27 -5.34
CA MET A 112 -14.48 14.80 -6.68
C MET A 112 -13.19 14.83 -7.51
N SER A 113 -12.44 13.74 -7.48
CA SER A 113 -11.30 13.56 -8.37
C SER A 113 -11.82 13.34 -9.79
N HIS A 114 -11.23 14.02 -10.78
CA HIS A 114 -11.06 13.39 -12.09
C HIS A 114 -10.51 11.98 -11.84
N ASP A 115 -11.17 10.95 -12.36
CA ASP A 115 -10.76 9.58 -12.08
C ASP A 115 -9.37 9.42 -12.73
N PRO A 116 -8.30 9.04 -11.98
CA PRO A 116 -6.96 8.89 -12.56
C PRO A 116 -6.84 7.73 -13.57
N LYS A 117 -7.98 7.18 -14.02
CA LYS A 117 -8.15 6.31 -15.19
C LYS A 117 -8.25 7.09 -16.51
N ASP A 118 -8.53 8.39 -16.47
CA ASP A 118 -8.81 9.21 -17.67
C ASP A 118 -7.52 9.77 -18.32
N ASP A 119 -6.44 9.93 -17.55
CA ASP A 119 -5.14 10.40 -18.05
C ASP A 119 -4.32 9.24 -18.66
N ALA A 120 -4.26 9.19 -20.00
CA ALA A 120 -3.49 8.18 -20.71
C ALA A 120 -1.96 8.42 -20.65
N PRO A 121 -1.13 7.37 -20.52
CA PRO A 121 0.33 7.51 -20.52
C PRO A 121 0.86 7.92 -21.90
N PHE A 122 1.77 8.90 -21.93
CA PHE A 122 2.27 9.46 -23.18
C PHE A 122 3.50 8.69 -23.70
N SER A 123 3.40 8.06 -24.87
CA SER A 123 4.55 7.45 -25.55
C SER A 123 4.43 7.47 -27.08
N PHE A 124 5.52 7.09 -27.74
CA PHE A 124 5.64 6.85 -29.18
C PHE A 124 6.15 5.43 -29.51
N LEU A 125 6.14 4.49 -28.56
CA LEU A 125 6.80 3.17 -28.71
C LEU A 125 6.33 2.38 -29.94
N GLY A 126 5.05 2.45 -30.30
CA GLY A 126 4.53 1.81 -31.51
C GLY A 126 5.26 2.21 -32.80
N ALA A 127 5.73 3.47 -32.89
CA ALA A 127 6.54 3.90 -34.03
C ALA A 127 7.93 3.25 -34.05
N LEU A 128 8.55 3.03 -32.89
CA LEU A 128 9.85 2.36 -32.78
C LEU A 128 9.74 0.85 -33.07
N GLU A 129 8.64 0.22 -32.67
CA GLU A 129 8.41 -1.22 -32.83
C GLU A 129 7.98 -1.60 -34.26
N GLU A 130 7.08 -0.82 -34.88
CA GLU A 130 6.65 -1.04 -36.26
C GLU A 130 7.60 -0.43 -37.30
N GLY A 131 8.34 0.64 -36.95
CA GLY A 131 9.36 1.26 -37.79
C GLY A 131 8.84 1.97 -39.06
N TYR A 132 7.57 2.39 -39.11
CA TYR A 132 7.00 3.11 -40.25
C TYR A 132 7.55 4.55 -40.36
N PHE A 133 7.71 5.07 -41.58
CA PHE A 133 8.22 6.43 -41.85
C PHE A 133 9.63 6.76 -41.28
N TYR A 134 10.46 5.75 -41.02
CA TYR A 134 11.85 5.96 -40.59
C TYR A 134 12.67 6.77 -41.60
N ASP A 135 13.44 7.73 -41.10
CA ASP A 135 14.36 8.58 -41.87
C ASP A 135 15.84 8.32 -41.50
N LEU A 136 16.09 7.57 -40.43
CA LEU A 136 17.41 7.28 -39.88
C LEU A 136 17.55 5.80 -39.50
N VAL A 137 18.76 5.26 -39.61
CA VAL A 137 19.09 3.89 -39.21
C VAL A 137 20.32 3.89 -38.32
N ILE A 138 20.19 3.36 -37.11
CA ILE A 138 21.29 3.19 -36.15
C ILE A 138 21.67 1.72 -36.09
N LYS A 139 22.97 1.42 -36.17
CA LYS A 139 23.48 0.04 -36.13
C LYS A 139 24.12 -0.27 -34.78
N ALA A 140 23.77 -1.41 -34.21
CA ALA A 140 24.43 -1.98 -33.03
C ALA A 140 25.80 -2.56 -33.37
N ASP A 141 26.61 -2.85 -32.34
CA ASP A 141 27.92 -3.51 -32.45
C ASP A 141 27.90 -4.86 -33.18
N ASN A 142 26.82 -5.64 -33.00
CA ASN A 142 26.58 -6.90 -33.68
C ASN A 142 26.06 -6.77 -35.13
N GLY A 143 25.92 -5.52 -35.63
CA GLY A 143 25.43 -5.22 -36.97
C GLY A 143 23.92 -5.18 -37.13
N LYS A 144 23.12 -5.39 -36.06
CA LYS A 144 21.67 -5.25 -36.10
C LYS A 144 21.27 -3.78 -36.33
N GLU A 145 20.31 -3.58 -37.22
CA GLU A 145 19.82 -2.26 -37.61
C GLU A 145 18.53 -1.92 -36.86
N PHE A 146 18.41 -0.67 -36.42
CA PHE A 146 17.23 -0.11 -35.79
C PHE A 146 16.72 1.05 -36.64
N HIS A 147 15.48 0.94 -37.13
CA HIS A 147 14.77 1.96 -37.89
C HIS A 147 14.21 3.00 -36.92
N VAL A 148 14.61 4.26 -37.08
CA VAL A 148 14.31 5.33 -36.12
C VAL A 148 14.02 6.65 -36.81
N HIS A 149 13.37 7.55 -36.07
CA HIS A 149 12.83 8.83 -36.54
C HIS A 149 13.62 9.99 -35.95
N SER A 150 14.29 10.78 -36.79
CA SER A 150 15.06 11.94 -36.33
C SER A 150 14.18 12.97 -35.62
N THR A 151 12.91 13.10 -36.03
CA THR A 151 11.91 13.94 -35.36
C THR A 151 11.74 13.56 -33.89
N ILE A 152 11.45 12.28 -33.58
CA ILE A 152 11.26 11.83 -32.19
C ILE A 152 12.58 11.85 -31.40
N LEU A 153 13.70 11.49 -32.03
CA LEU A 153 15.01 11.52 -31.40
C LEU A 153 15.43 12.96 -30.99
N LYS A 154 15.07 13.98 -31.77
CA LYS A 154 15.25 15.40 -31.41
C LYS A 154 14.34 15.84 -30.26
N LEU A 155 13.13 15.30 -30.13
CA LEU A 155 12.28 15.53 -28.95
C LEU A 155 12.95 14.97 -27.69
N GLY A 156 13.35 13.69 -27.71
CA GLY A 156 14.00 13.05 -26.56
C GLY A 156 15.35 13.67 -26.19
N ALA A 157 16.24 13.90 -27.17
CA ALA A 157 17.59 14.41 -26.97
C ALA A 157 17.99 15.45 -28.03
N ALA A 158 17.46 16.67 -27.87
CA ALA A 158 17.75 17.83 -28.73
C ALA A 158 19.21 18.29 -28.69
N GLU A 159 19.96 17.94 -27.65
CA GLU A 159 21.37 18.32 -27.47
C GLU A 159 22.34 17.49 -28.34
N LEU A 160 21.86 16.42 -28.98
CA LEU A 160 22.64 15.60 -29.91
C LEU A 160 22.41 16.02 -31.36
N ASP A 161 23.50 16.09 -32.13
CA ASP A 161 23.43 16.24 -33.58
C ASP A 161 23.13 14.89 -34.26
N TRP A 162 21.85 14.65 -34.53
CA TRP A 162 21.35 13.48 -35.25
C TRP A 162 21.65 13.49 -36.76
N SER A 163 22.24 14.56 -37.31
CA SER A 163 22.63 14.63 -38.73
C SER A 163 24.05 14.10 -39.01
N CYS A 164 24.84 13.84 -37.96
CA CYS A 164 26.18 13.27 -38.05
C CYS A 164 26.21 11.86 -38.70
N GLN A 165 27.32 11.55 -39.36
CA GLN A 165 27.61 10.21 -39.90
C GLN A 165 28.94 9.66 -39.34
N PRO A 166 28.94 8.51 -38.62
CA PRO A 166 27.77 7.74 -38.21
C PRO A 166 26.89 8.51 -37.20
N PRO A 167 25.58 8.21 -37.13
CA PRO A 167 24.68 8.84 -36.16
C PRO A 167 25.10 8.57 -34.71
N PRO A 168 24.70 9.43 -33.75
CA PRO A 168 24.86 9.16 -32.32
C PRO A 168 24.32 7.77 -31.93
N LEU A 169 24.89 7.18 -30.88
CA LEU A 169 24.55 5.83 -30.38
C LEU A 169 24.93 4.65 -31.31
N THR A 170 25.42 4.89 -32.53
CA THR A 170 25.91 3.81 -33.42
C THR A 170 27.10 3.06 -32.80
N GLY A 171 27.11 1.73 -32.91
CA GLY A 171 28.16 0.87 -32.36
C GLY A 171 28.03 0.57 -30.86
N LEU A 172 26.92 0.95 -30.23
CA LEU A 172 26.57 0.46 -28.89
C LEU A 172 26.10 -1.00 -28.94
N ARG A 173 26.25 -1.70 -27.81
CA ARG A 173 25.76 -3.06 -27.60
C ARG A 173 24.24 -3.12 -27.77
N GLU A 174 23.72 -4.13 -28.47
CA GLU A 174 22.29 -4.21 -28.84
C GLU A 174 21.33 -3.89 -27.67
N ASP A 175 21.48 -4.54 -26.51
CA ASP A 175 20.59 -4.32 -25.37
C ASP A 175 20.65 -2.88 -24.83
N VAL A 176 21.85 -2.27 -24.87
CA VAL A 176 22.06 -0.88 -24.42
C VAL A 176 21.38 0.07 -25.41
N LEU A 177 21.61 -0.12 -26.71
CA LEU A 177 20.97 0.67 -27.76
C LEU A 177 19.44 0.56 -27.68
N ARG A 178 18.90 -0.66 -27.55
CA ARG A 178 17.46 -0.91 -27.40
C ARG A 178 16.88 -0.20 -26.17
N THR A 179 17.56 -0.29 -25.03
CA THR A 179 17.15 0.38 -23.79
C THR A 179 17.14 1.90 -23.93
N THR A 180 18.17 2.48 -24.55
CA THR A 180 18.26 3.92 -24.79
C THR A 180 17.23 4.42 -25.80
N LEU A 181 16.95 3.67 -26.87
CA LEU A 181 15.90 4.01 -27.83
C LEU A 181 14.51 3.93 -27.21
N HIS A 182 14.23 2.91 -26.39
CA HIS A 182 12.96 2.81 -25.65
C HIS A 182 12.73 4.05 -24.77
N TYR A 183 13.74 4.47 -23.99
CA TYR A 183 13.67 5.70 -23.19
C TYR A 183 13.41 6.96 -24.06
N LEU A 184 14.06 7.10 -25.21
CA LEU A 184 13.86 8.27 -26.08
C LEU A 184 12.44 8.35 -26.70
N TYR A 185 11.68 7.25 -26.70
CA TYR A 185 10.32 7.16 -27.24
C TYR A 185 9.23 7.07 -26.15
N ALA A 186 9.60 6.89 -24.88
CA ALA A 186 8.64 6.64 -23.78
C ALA A 186 8.98 7.32 -22.45
N GLU A 187 10.15 7.94 -22.31
CA GLU A 187 10.71 8.48 -21.05
C GLU A 187 10.86 7.47 -19.89
N CYS A 188 10.57 6.18 -20.11
CA CYS A 188 10.66 5.11 -19.13
C CYS A 188 11.71 4.05 -19.51
N LEU A 189 11.90 3.07 -18.63
CA LEU A 189 12.79 1.93 -18.80
C LEU A 189 12.03 0.67 -19.29
N PRO A 190 12.65 -0.21 -20.10
CA PRO A 190 12.06 -1.51 -20.41
C PRO A 190 11.85 -2.38 -19.17
N ARG A 191 10.79 -3.19 -19.16
CA ARG A 191 10.49 -4.13 -18.05
C ARG A 191 11.54 -5.23 -17.89
N ASP A 192 12.07 -5.76 -19.00
CA ASP A 192 12.98 -6.91 -19.03
C ASP A 192 14.47 -6.54 -18.88
N LEU A 193 14.76 -5.61 -17.96
CA LEU A 193 16.14 -5.18 -17.69
C LEU A 193 16.88 -6.14 -16.74
N THR A 194 18.20 -6.23 -16.94
CA THR A 194 19.13 -6.85 -15.99
C THR A 194 20.09 -5.81 -15.46
N GLU A 195 20.62 -6.02 -14.25
CA GLU A 195 21.57 -5.07 -13.64
C GLU A 195 22.78 -4.78 -14.54
N ASP A 196 23.26 -5.77 -15.29
CA ASP A 196 24.41 -5.62 -16.18
C ASP A 196 24.08 -4.79 -17.43
N ILE A 197 22.86 -4.85 -17.96
CA ILE A 197 22.41 -3.93 -19.00
C ILE A 197 22.43 -2.51 -18.45
N VAL A 198 21.80 -2.27 -17.29
CA VAL A 198 21.68 -0.93 -16.69
C VAL A 198 23.04 -0.34 -16.29
N LYS A 199 23.93 -1.13 -15.69
CA LYS A 199 25.32 -0.72 -15.41
C LYS A 199 26.10 -0.35 -16.67
N ASN A 200 25.81 -0.98 -17.81
CA ASN A 200 26.42 -0.64 -19.09
C ASN A 200 25.78 0.58 -19.75
N CYS A 201 24.46 0.78 -19.60
CA CYS A 201 23.76 2.02 -20.01
C CYS A 201 24.38 3.25 -19.33
N ILE A 202 24.55 3.23 -18.01
CA ILE A 202 25.17 4.35 -17.26
C ILE A 202 26.61 4.62 -17.75
N LYS A 203 27.41 3.57 -17.98
CA LYS A 203 28.81 3.71 -18.42
C LYS A 203 28.96 4.30 -19.83
N SER A 204 28.10 3.87 -20.77
CA SER A 204 28.23 4.18 -22.19
C SER A 204 27.41 5.41 -22.62
N VAL A 205 26.21 5.58 -22.04
CA VAL A 205 25.23 6.61 -22.45
C VAL A 205 25.13 7.74 -21.42
N GLY A 206 25.31 7.47 -20.13
CA GLY A 206 25.18 8.48 -19.06
C GLY A 206 26.23 9.61 -19.07
N LYS A 207 27.19 9.57 -19.99
CA LYS A 207 28.16 10.66 -20.26
C LYS A 207 27.75 11.56 -21.44
N LEU A 208 26.68 11.21 -22.16
CA LEU A 208 26.20 11.97 -23.30
C LEU A 208 25.27 13.12 -22.84
N PRO A 209 25.29 14.28 -23.53
CA PRO A 209 24.34 15.36 -23.28
C PRO A 209 22.89 14.87 -23.51
N GLY A 210 21.95 15.40 -22.74
CA GLY A 210 20.53 14.98 -22.74
C GLY A 210 20.17 13.73 -21.92
N PHE A 211 21.13 12.94 -21.40
CA PHE A 211 20.85 11.65 -20.71
C PHE A 211 20.95 11.68 -19.17
N SER A 212 20.83 12.86 -18.55
CA SER A 212 20.83 12.99 -17.08
C SER A 212 19.65 12.25 -16.42
N LYS A 213 18.41 12.56 -16.82
CA LYS A 213 17.18 11.91 -16.34
C LYS A 213 17.20 10.40 -16.60
N PHE A 214 17.68 9.95 -17.76
CA PHE A 214 17.90 8.52 -18.05
C PHE A 214 18.88 7.85 -17.08
N SER A 215 19.98 8.52 -16.74
CA SER A 215 20.98 8.00 -15.80
C SER A 215 20.43 7.92 -14.38
N GLU A 216 19.63 8.91 -13.97
CA GLU A 216 18.93 8.92 -12.68
C GLU A 216 17.90 7.79 -12.54
N LEU A 217 17.10 7.53 -13.59
CA LEU A 217 16.21 6.37 -13.66
C LEU A 217 17.00 5.05 -13.57
N CYS A 218 18.11 4.94 -14.31
CA CYS A 218 18.97 3.75 -14.27
C CYS A 218 19.62 3.53 -12.88
N GLU A 219 20.07 4.59 -12.22
CA GLU A 219 20.60 4.50 -10.86
C GLU A 219 19.52 4.10 -9.85
N THR A 220 18.31 4.63 -10.00
CA THR A 220 17.16 4.30 -9.14
C THR A 220 16.76 2.83 -9.32
N TYR A 221 16.67 2.35 -10.56
CA TYR A 221 16.46 0.93 -10.88
C TYR A 221 17.48 0.02 -10.15
N LEU A 222 18.77 0.37 -10.17
CA LEU A 222 19.82 -0.40 -9.50
C LEU A 222 19.69 -0.37 -7.97
N LYS A 223 19.34 0.79 -7.38
CA LYS A 223 19.11 0.94 -5.93
C LYS A 223 17.93 0.06 -5.48
N ASN A 224 16.81 0.14 -6.19
CA ASN A 224 15.58 -0.60 -5.88
C ASN A 224 15.79 -2.13 -6.03
N THR A 225 16.47 -2.55 -7.11
CA THR A 225 16.81 -3.97 -7.34
C THR A 225 17.75 -4.52 -6.26
N ALA A 226 18.81 -3.78 -5.89
CA ALA A 226 19.75 -4.21 -4.85
C ALA A 226 19.08 -4.35 -3.48
N LEU A 227 18.14 -3.46 -3.14
CA LEU A 227 17.36 -3.53 -1.89
C LEU A 227 16.45 -4.76 -1.87
N LYS A 228 15.74 -5.05 -2.97
CA LYS A 228 14.94 -6.27 -3.13
C LYS A 228 15.80 -7.53 -2.91
N GLN A 229 16.98 -7.59 -3.53
CA GLN A 229 17.90 -8.73 -3.36
C GLN A 229 18.44 -8.86 -1.93
N GLN A 230 18.77 -7.76 -1.26
CA GLN A 230 19.25 -7.79 0.13
C GLN A 230 18.18 -8.34 1.09
N ILE A 231 16.90 -8.01 0.87
CA ILE A 231 15.77 -8.55 1.65
C ILE A 231 15.56 -10.04 1.40
N ILE A 232 15.59 -10.46 0.13
CA ILE A 232 15.48 -11.88 -0.25
C ILE A 232 16.63 -12.68 0.37
N SER A 233 17.85 -12.14 0.35
CA SER A 233 19.04 -12.74 0.97
C SER A 233 18.87 -12.92 2.48
N LEU A 234 18.47 -11.87 3.22
CA LEU A 234 18.23 -11.95 4.67
C LEU A 234 17.20 -13.00 5.05
N ILE A 235 16.10 -13.11 4.30
CA ILE A 235 15.06 -14.13 4.53
C ILE A 235 15.58 -15.53 4.22
N THR A 236 16.29 -15.71 3.11
CA THR A 236 16.89 -17.00 2.72
C THR A 236 17.93 -17.45 3.76
N ASP A 237 18.72 -16.52 4.27
CA ASP A 237 19.69 -16.76 5.34
C ASP A 237 19.04 -17.19 6.66
N MET A 238 17.88 -16.63 7.02
CA MET A 238 17.11 -17.04 8.21
C MET A 238 16.58 -18.46 8.07
N HIS A 239 16.02 -18.82 6.92
CA HIS A 239 15.64 -20.22 6.64
C HIS A 239 16.85 -21.15 6.68
N GLY A 240 18.00 -20.73 6.13
CA GLY A 240 19.24 -21.49 6.22
C GLY A 240 19.75 -21.67 7.66
N CYS A 241 19.49 -20.72 8.57
CA CYS A 241 19.74 -20.90 10.00
C CYS A 241 18.81 -21.97 10.59
N ALA A 242 17.52 -21.95 10.24
CA ALA A 242 16.55 -22.96 10.69
C ALA A 242 16.90 -24.37 10.17
N ASP A 243 17.25 -24.52 8.90
CA ASP A 243 17.70 -25.81 8.34
C ASP A 243 18.97 -26.31 9.03
N ARG A 244 19.97 -25.45 9.29
CA ARG A 244 21.16 -25.84 10.05
C ARG A 244 20.83 -26.27 11.49
N ILE A 245 19.84 -25.66 12.14
CA ILE A 245 19.36 -26.13 13.46
C ILE A 245 18.76 -27.54 13.33
N ILE A 246 17.94 -27.80 12.31
CA ILE A 246 17.37 -29.14 12.07
C ILE A 246 18.50 -30.16 11.81
N GLU A 247 19.46 -29.85 10.94
CA GLU A 247 20.61 -30.71 10.62
C GLU A 247 21.46 -31.07 11.86
N LEU A 248 21.65 -30.11 12.77
CA LEU A 248 22.37 -30.33 14.03
C LEU A 248 21.66 -31.34 14.95
N PHE A 249 20.33 -31.32 14.96
CA PHE A 249 19.50 -32.22 15.80
C PHE A 249 19.16 -33.55 15.11
N THR A 250 19.24 -33.66 13.77
CA THR A 250 19.11 -34.96 13.07
C THR A 250 20.40 -35.79 13.11
N GLY A 251 21.55 -35.13 13.23
CA GLY A 251 22.85 -35.78 13.04
C GLY A 251 23.15 -36.08 11.56
N LYS A 252 24.43 -36.33 11.24
CA LYS A 252 24.83 -36.68 9.87
C LYS A 252 24.26 -38.04 9.49
N VAL A 253 23.30 -38.06 8.56
CA VAL A 253 22.85 -39.29 7.90
C VAL A 253 24.03 -39.91 7.14
N THR A 254 24.49 -41.08 7.59
CA THR A 254 25.54 -41.86 6.90
C THR A 254 25.12 -43.32 6.73
N GLY A 255 24.09 -43.54 5.92
CA GLY A 255 23.72 -44.88 5.46
C GLY A 255 22.23 -45.07 5.24
N VAL A 256 21.89 -45.77 4.16
CA VAL A 256 20.57 -46.37 3.94
C VAL A 256 20.71 -47.86 4.22
N ASN A 257 19.79 -48.45 4.98
CA ASN A 257 19.80 -49.89 5.20
C ASN A 257 19.49 -50.67 3.91
N SER A 258 19.75 -51.98 3.91
CA SER A 258 19.43 -52.89 2.79
C SER A 258 17.95 -52.96 2.40
N GLU A 259 17.06 -52.28 3.12
CA GLU A 259 15.61 -52.21 2.89
C GLU A 259 15.10 -50.79 2.54
N GLY A 260 15.99 -49.79 2.42
CA GLY A 260 15.64 -48.45 1.93
C GLY A 260 15.30 -47.39 2.99
N GLU A 261 15.20 -47.77 4.27
CA GLU A 261 14.98 -46.80 5.36
C GLU A 261 16.29 -46.14 5.85
N PRO A 262 16.24 -44.85 6.25
CA PRO A 262 17.38 -44.16 6.84
C PRO A 262 17.57 -44.58 8.31
N VAL A 263 18.73 -45.17 8.64
CA VAL A 263 19.11 -45.36 10.04
C VAL A 263 19.73 -44.08 10.58
N LEU A 264 19.02 -43.47 11.52
CA LEU A 264 19.58 -42.53 12.48
C LEU A 264 20.46 -43.32 13.45
N GLU A 265 21.73 -42.92 13.64
CA GLU A 265 22.50 -43.39 14.79
C GLU A 265 21.75 -43.02 16.08
N ASP A 266 21.60 -43.98 17.00
CA ASP A 266 20.93 -43.86 18.31
C ASP A 266 21.75 -42.99 19.31
N GLY A 267 22.29 -41.88 18.82
CA GLY A 267 23.58 -41.31 19.24
C GLY A 267 23.57 -39.87 19.75
N LEU A 268 22.46 -39.12 19.62
CA LEU A 268 22.37 -37.75 20.13
C LEU A 268 21.92 -37.72 21.60
N MET A 269 20.96 -38.56 21.98
CA MET A 269 20.46 -38.67 23.36
C MET A 269 21.18 -39.73 24.20
N SER A 270 22.11 -40.48 23.60
CA SER A 270 22.98 -41.43 24.32
C SER A 270 24.20 -40.76 24.97
N ASP A 271 24.61 -39.58 24.47
CA ASP A 271 25.70 -38.77 25.00
C ASP A 271 25.16 -37.40 25.45
N PRO A 272 24.89 -37.21 26.76
CA PRO A 272 24.41 -35.95 27.29
C PRO A 272 25.32 -34.75 27.01
N ALA A 273 26.65 -34.95 26.88
CA ALA A 273 27.58 -33.86 26.59
C ALA A 273 27.45 -33.41 25.12
N ARG A 274 27.26 -34.36 24.19
CA ARG A 274 26.93 -34.06 22.78
C ARG A 274 25.60 -33.31 22.67
N LEU A 275 24.56 -33.71 23.41
CA LEU A 275 23.28 -33.01 23.45
C LEU A 275 23.44 -31.54 23.89
N CYS A 276 24.10 -31.29 25.03
CA CYS A 276 24.35 -29.93 25.51
C CYS A 276 25.14 -29.08 24.49
N CYS A 277 26.12 -29.69 23.82
CA CYS A 277 26.88 -29.03 22.74
C CYS A 277 25.99 -28.66 21.54
N THR A 278 25.14 -29.59 21.10
CA THR A 278 24.19 -29.39 19.99
C THR A 278 23.16 -28.29 20.30
N VAL A 279 22.57 -28.30 21.50
CA VAL A 279 21.65 -27.25 21.96
C VAL A 279 22.34 -25.89 21.98
N ARG A 280 23.56 -25.81 22.53
CA ARG A 280 24.36 -24.57 22.56
C ARG A 280 24.64 -24.05 21.14
N LEU A 281 24.95 -24.92 20.18
CA LEU A 281 25.19 -24.52 18.80
C LEU A 281 23.91 -24.09 18.07
N GLY A 282 22.79 -24.78 18.31
CA GLY A 282 21.47 -24.38 17.80
C GLY A 282 21.03 -22.99 18.30
N LEU A 283 21.24 -22.69 19.58
CA LEU A 283 20.98 -21.36 20.15
C LEU A 283 21.83 -20.24 19.51
N ARG A 284 23.06 -20.55 19.08
CA ARG A 284 23.92 -19.61 18.34
C ARG A 284 23.39 -19.34 16.93
N GLU A 285 22.96 -20.37 16.19
CA GLU A 285 22.32 -20.18 14.89
C GLU A 285 20.99 -19.42 15.01
N ALA A 286 20.19 -19.69 16.04
CA ALA A 286 18.97 -18.94 16.34
C ALA A 286 19.26 -17.46 16.64
N SER A 287 20.35 -17.17 17.37
CA SER A 287 20.79 -15.79 17.65
C SER A 287 21.20 -15.06 16.36
N VAL A 288 21.86 -15.74 15.42
CA VAL A 288 22.17 -15.20 14.08
C VAL A 288 20.87 -14.92 13.30
N ALA A 289 19.89 -15.84 13.32
CA ALA A 289 18.60 -15.63 12.68
C ALA A 289 17.85 -14.40 13.25
N CYS A 290 17.81 -14.26 14.59
CA CYS A 290 17.23 -13.09 15.25
C CYS A 290 17.93 -11.78 14.86
N ALA A 291 19.26 -11.77 14.76
CA ALA A 291 19.99 -10.58 14.30
C ALA A 291 19.66 -10.23 12.83
N LYS A 292 19.50 -11.22 11.95
CA LYS A 292 19.07 -11.01 10.55
C LYS A 292 17.61 -10.56 10.44
N LEU A 293 16.73 -11.00 11.34
CA LEU A 293 15.35 -10.49 11.45
C LEU A 293 15.35 -9.01 11.87
N LEU A 294 16.17 -8.62 12.84
CA LEU A 294 16.34 -7.21 13.23
C LEU A 294 16.88 -6.37 12.07
N MET A 295 17.84 -6.89 11.30
CA MET A 295 18.31 -6.24 10.08
C MET A 295 17.18 -6.07 9.05
N LEU A 296 16.38 -7.09 8.78
CA LEU A 296 15.24 -7.01 7.85
C LEU A 296 14.25 -5.91 8.27
N CYS A 297 13.88 -5.87 9.55
CA CYS A 297 12.98 -4.85 10.09
C CYS A 297 13.55 -3.43 10.01
N ASP A 298 14.84 -3.25 10.33
CA ASP A 298 15.53 -1.97 10.21
C ASP A 298 15.62 -1.51 8.76
N LEU A 299 15.96 -2.43 7.84
CA LEU A 299 16.07 -2.16 6.40
C LEU A 299 14.75 -1.64 5.83
N PHE A 300 13.64 -2.35 6.11
CA PHE A 300 12.31 -1.99 5.65
C PHE A 300 11.82 -0.67 6.25
N SER A 301 12.21 -0.36 7.49
CA SER A 301 11.74 0.84 8.19
C SER A 301 12.57 2.09 7.89
N ARG A 302 13.90 1.98 7.75
CA ARG A 302 14.77 3.13 7.44
C ARG A 302 14.74 3.50 5.97
N ARG A 303 14.81 2.51 5.07
CA ARG A 303 14.75 2.73 3.61
C ARG A 303 13.32 2.76 3.07
N LYS A 304 12.35 3.00 3.95
CA LYS A 304 10.94 3.19 3.63
C LYS A 304 10.69 4.32 2.62
N GLY A 305 11.46 5.41 2.68
CA GLY A 305 11.41 6.51 1.71
C GLY A 305 12.21 6.27 0.42
N GLU A 306 13.07 5.24 0.41
CA GLU A 306 13.79 4.80 -0.80
C GLU A 306 12.99 3.75 -1.60
N LEU A 307 12.01 3.10 -0.95
CA LEU A 307 11.15 2.10 -1.56
C LEU A 307 9.78 2.66 -1.95
N SER A 308 9.40 2.34 -3.16
CA SER A 308 8.08 2.64 -3.67
C SER A 308 6.96 1.78 -3.06
N ARG A 309 5.70 2.04 -3.44
CA ARG A 309 4.54 1.34 -2.90
C ARG A 309 4.51 -0.13 -3.33
N GLU A 310 4.71 -0.42 -4.61
CA GLU A 310 4.60 -1.77 -5.18
C GLU A 310 5.78 -2.65 -4.74
N GLU A 311 6.98 -2.09 -4.60
CA GLU A 311 8.13 -2.85 -4.08
C GLU A 311 7.93 -3.25 -2.62
N ARG A 312 7.36 -2.37 -1.79
CA ARG A 312 6.96 -2.71 -0.42
C ARG A 312 5.90 -3.80 -0.41
N HIS A 313 4.95 -3.78 -1.34
CA HIS A 313 4.00 -4.87 -1.53
C HIS A 313 4.68 -6.18 -1.94
N GLU A 314 5.58 -6.18 -2.91
CA GLU A 314 6.32 -7.38 -3.32
C GLU A 314 7.19 -7.95 -2.20
N ILE A 315 7.86 -7.10 -1.41
CA ILE A 315 8.58 -7.50 -0.20
C ILE A 315 7.62 -8.16 0.81
N MET A 316 6.46 -7.55 1.07
CA MET A 316 5.46 -8.11 1.98
C MET A 316 4.84 -9.41 1.45
N LYS A 317 4.61 -9.56 0.14
CA LYS A 317 4.13 -10.81 -0.49
C LYS A 317 5.18 -11.92 -0.34
N TYR A 318 6.45 -11.59 -0.61
CA TYR A 318 7.56 -12.53 -0.47
C TYR A 318 7.76 -12.96 1.00
N ALA A 319 7.69 -12.03 1.95
CA ALA A 319 7.73 -12.38 3.37
C ALA A 319 6.55 -13.29 3.78
N LYS A 320 5.34 -13.03 3.25
CA LYS A 320 4.16 -13.89 3.50
C LYS A 320 4.32 -15.30 2.95
N SER A 321 4.76 -15.44 1.70
CA SER A 321 4.90 -16.76 1.04
C SER A 321 5.98 -17.64 1.66
N ARG A 322 6.81 -17.08 2.54
CA ARG A 322 7.84 -17.78 3.31
C ARG A 322 7.40 -18.23 4.70
N ILE A 323 6.25 -17.77 5.21
CA ILE A 323 5.71 -18.23 6.51
C ILE A 323 5.40 -19.73 6.53
N PRO A 324 4.70 -20.33 5.54
CA PRO A 324 4.46 -21.77 5.54
C PRO A 324 5.76 -22.59 5.51
N VAL A 325 6.78 -22.10 4.78
CA VAL A 325 8.13 -22.72 4.77
C VAL A 325 8.75 -22.73 6.17
N PHE A 326 8.62 -21.62 6.92
CA PHE A 326 9.10 -21.55 8.31
C PHE A 326 8.27 -22.43 9.26
N MET A 327 6.95 -22.50 9.10
CA MET A 327 6.10 -23.39 9.90
C MET A 327 6.49 -24.85 9.70
N ASN A 328 6.63 -25.31 8.45
CA ASN A 328 7.12 -26.65 8.14
C ASN A 328 8.54 -26.92 8.68
N GLN A 329 9.46 -25.94 8.63
CA GLN A 329 10.77 -26.07 9.29
C GLN A 329 10.64 -26.27 10.81
N LEU A 330 9.74 -25.53 11.46
CA LEU A 330 9.49 -25.67 12.90
C LEU A 330 8.78 -26.99 13.25
N HIS A 331 7.86 -27.47 12.40
CA HIS A 331 7.23 -28.79 12.49
C HIS A 331 8.29 -29.90 12.45
N ARG A 332 9.13 -29.89 11.40
CA ARG A 332 10.24 -30.85 11.23
C ARG A 332 11.22 -30.81 12.41
N PHE A 333 11.54 -29.63 12.94
CA PHE A 333 12.37 -29.52 14.14
C PHE A 333 11.72 -30.19 15.36
N LEU A 334 10.45 -29.90 15.63
CA LEU A 334 9.69 -30.49 16.75
C LEU A 334 9.51 -32.00 16.58
N GLU A 335 9.32 -32.50 15.36
CA GLU A 335 9.24 -33.94 15.08
C GLU A 335 10.58 -34.65 15.29
N VAL A 336 11.70 -34.04 14.89
CA VAL A 336 13.05 -34.55 15.19
C VAL A 336 13.30 -34.61 16.69
N VAL A 337 12.86 -33.59 17.44
CA VAL A 337 12.92 -33.60 18.92
C VAL A 337 12.03 -34.71 19.51
N ARG A 338 10.79 -34.89 19.00
CA ARG A 338 9.86 -35.96 19.41
C ARG A 338 10.44 -37.36 19.16
N HIS A 339 11.07 -37.56 18.00
CA HIS A 339 11.68 -38.85 17.66
C HIS A 339 12.79 -39.19 18.65
N HIS A 340 13.70 -38.25 18.92
CA HIS A 340 14.79 -38.43 19.88
C HIS A 340 14.32 -38.58 21.33
N SER A 341 13.20 -37.97 21.71
CA SER A 341 12.70 -38.03 23.09
C SER A 341 11.84 -39.26 23.40
N SER A 342 11.13 -39.80 22.42
CA SER A 342 10.19 -40.93 22.62
C SER A 342 10.87 -42.25 23.05
N GLY A 343 12.17 -42.42 22.80
CA GLY A 343 12.97 -43.58 23.22
C GLY A 343 13.62 -43.49 24.61
N LEU A 344 13.38 -42.43 25.39
CA LEU A 344 14.09 -42.18 26.65
C LEU A 344 13.51 -42.92 27.86
N SER A 345 14.25 -43.91 28.37
CA SER A 345 13.99 -44.50 29.69
C SER A 345 14.14 -43.47 30.82
N SER A 346 13.37 -43.61 31.90
CA SER A 346 13.42 -42.69 33.05
C SER A 346 14.81 -42.59 33.70
N SER A 347 15.64 -43.63 33.62
CA SER A 347 17.04 -43.57 34.06
C SER A 347 17.87 -42.61 33.20
N ARG A 348 17.77 -42.72 31.86
CA ARG A 348 18.46 -41.80 30.93
C ARG A 348 18.00 -40.36 31.10
N LYS A 349 16.72 -40.11 31.43
CA LYS A 349 16.22 -38.76 31.76
C LYS A 349 16.94 -38.16 32.98
N VAL A 350 17.18 -38.97 34.02
CA VAL A 350 17.94 -38.56 35.23
C VAL A 350 19.42 -38.35 34.91
N ASP A 351 20.02 -39.22 34.08
CA ASP A 351 21.40 -39.07 33.63
C ASP A 351 21.59 -37.75 32.86
N ILE A 352 20.75 -37.48 31.85
CA ILE A 352 20.76 -36.21 31.09
C ILE A 352 20.55 -35.01 32.02
N ALA A 353 19.61 -35.08 32.96
CA ALA A 353 19.39 -34.03 33.94
C ALA A 353 20.65 -33.72 34.78
N SER A 354 21.48 -34.72 35.10
CA SER A 354 22.74 -34.51 35.84
C SER A 354 23.78 -33.69 35.08
N TYR A 355 23.82 -33.80 33.74
CA TYR A 355 24.68 -32.96 32.89
C TYR A 355 24.06 -31.58 32.60
N LEU A 356 22.72 -31.48 32.60
CA LEU A 356 22.02 -30.21 32.41
C LEU A 356 22.10 -29.28 33.64
N VAL A 357 22.18 -29.80 34.87
CA VAL A 357 22.26 -28.96 36.09
C VAL A 357 23.37 -27.90 36.02
N PRO A 358 24.67 -28.24 35.85
CA PRO A 358 25.74 -27.23 35.85
C PRO A 358 25.63 -26.24 34.68
N GLU A 359 25.19 -26.70 33.51
CA GLU A 359 24.94 -25.85 32.35
C GLU A 359 23.80 -24.85 32.62
N LEU A 360 22.73 -25.29 33.28
CA LEU A 360 21.62 -24.43 33.69
C LEU A 360 22.02 -23.46 34.80
N GLU A 361 22.89 -23.84 35.73
CA GLU A 361 23.47 -22.92 36.73
C GLU A 361 24.27 -21.80 36.06
N GLU A 362 25.15 -22.13 35.11
CA GLU A 362 25.93 -21.15 34.34
C GLU A 362 25.04 -20.24 33.48
N VAL A 363 24.03 -20.81 32.83
CA VAL A 363 23.06 -20.06 32.01
C VAL A 363 22.17 -19.15 32.87
N ILE A 364 21.69 -19.61 34.03
CA ILE A 364 20.92 -18.79 34.96
C ILE A 364 21.77 -17.63 35.48
N GLU A 365 23.05 -17.85 35.80
CA GLU A 365 23.95 -16.78 36.24
C GLU A 365 24.14 -15.72 35.14
N LYS A 366 24.44 -16.14 33.89
CA LYS A 366 24.59 -15.23 32.75
C LYS A 366 23.31 -14.47 32.40
N ILE A 367 22.16 -15.14 32.34
CA ILE A 367 20.87 -14.48 32.09
C ILE A 367 20.55 -13.49 33.21
N THR A 368 20.86 -13.81 34.46
CA THR A 368 20.67 -12.90 35.59
C THR A 368 21.55 -11.67 35.47
N HIS A 369 22.83 -11.83 35.10
CA HIS A 369 23.75 -10.72 34.87
C HIS A 369 23.27 -9.77 33.77
N ILE A 370 22.89 -10.33 32.61
CA ILE A 370 22.30 -9.57 31.50
C ILE A 370 21.03 -8.85 31.96
N ALA A 371 20.16 -9.52 32.73
CA ALA A 371 18.92 -8.93 33.20
C ALA A 371 19.15 -7.80 34.23
N THR A 372 20.16 -7.90 35.12
CA THR A 372 20.55 -6.80 36.01
C THR A 372 21.07 -5.60 35.24
N GLU A 373 22.01 -5.81 34.30
CA GLU A 373 22.57 -4.74 33.46
C GLU A 373 21.47 -4.10 32.60
N THR A 374 20.57 -4.90 32.01
CA THR A 374 19.44 -4.42 31.20
C THR A 374 18.46 -3.58 32.02
N LYS A 375 18.18 -3.98 33.27
CA LYS A 375 17.33 -3.20 34.19
C LYS A 375 17.98 -1.85 34.52
N LEU A 376 19.27 -1.85 34.88
CA LEU A 376 20.02 -0.62 35.17
C LEU A 376 20.09 0.32 33.96
N ALA A 377 20.32 -0.22 32.76
CA ALA A 377 20.31 0.56 31.53
C ALA A 377 18.91 1.14 31.23
N LEU A 378 17.84 0.37 31.43
CA LEU A 378 16.46 0.84 31.24
C LEU A 378 16.08 1.95 32.24
N GLU A 379 16.48 1.82 33.50
CA GLU A 379 16.35 2.87 34.52
C GLU A 379 17.10 4.15 34.12
N GLN A 380 18.34 4.03 33.61
CA GLN A 380 19.11 5.16 33.10
C GLN A 380 18.45 5.83 31.88
N VAL A 381 17.93 5.05 30.93
CA VAL A 381 17.20 5.56 29.75
C VAL A 381 15.95 6.35 30.17
N ILE A 382 15.17 5.81 31.12
CA ILE A 382 13.99 6.48 31.67
C ILE A 382 14.39 7.79 32.37
N ASN A 383 15.42 7.77 33.22
CA ASN A 383 15.91 8.96 33.91
C ASN A 383 16.42 10.04 32.94
N ASN A 384 17.17 9.66 31.91
CA ASN A 384 17.63 10.59 30.87
C ASN A 384 16.44 11.20 30.10
N SER A 385 15.42 10.39 29.76
CA SER A 385 14.21 10.88 29.08
C SER A 385 13.37 11.84 29.94
N ASN A 386 13.39 11.71 31.27
CA ASN A 386 12.74 12.65 32.19
C ASN A 386 13.52 13.96 32.39
N HIS A 387 14.81 14.01 32.02
CA HIS A 387 15.69 15.16 32.24
C HIS A 387 15.93 16.04 31.01
N GLY A 388 15.67 15.54 29.79
CA GLY A 388 15.94 16.25 28.54
C GLY A 388 15.20 17.59 28.36
N ASP A 389 14.08 17.80 29.06
CA ASP A 389 13.17 18.95 28.87
C ASP A 389 13.40 20.10 29.87
N LYS A 390 14.54 20.11 30.59
CA LYS A 390 14.89 21.18 31.56
C LYS A 390 15.99 22.13 31.09
N THR A 391 16.46 22.01 29.86
CA THR A 391 17.61 22.77 29.33
C THR A 391 17.31 23.78 28.22
N GLU A 392 16.05 24.03 27.88
CA GLU A 392 15.67 25.25 27.16
C GLU A 392 15.32 26.37 28.15
N LYS A 393 16.26 27.32 28.33
CA LYS A 393 15.91 28.62 28.91
C LYS A 393 15.05 29.38 27.90
N PRO A 394 13.97 30.07 28.33
CA PRO A 394 13.18 30.90 27.42
C PRO A 394 13.97 32.14 27.02
N GLU A 395 14.67 32.07 25.89
CA GLU A 395 15.28 33.27 25.28
C GLU A 395 14.18 34.21 24.79
N LYS A 396 14.19 35.43 25.32
CA LYS A 396 13.22 36.47 24.97
C LYS A 396 13.52 37.06 23.59
N SER A 397 13.04 36.47 22.50
CA SER A 397 12.86 37.24 21.26
C SER A 397 11.77 36.73 20.31
N LYS A 398 10.95 37.67 19.82
CA LYS A 398 10.12 37.67 18.60
C LYS A 398 9.01 36.59 18.45
N LYS A 399 7.76 37.05 18.58
CA LYS A 399 6.50 36.53 18.00
C LYS A 399 6.53 35.06 17.49
N HIS A 400 6.16 34.10 18.34
CA HIS A 400 5.67 32.81 17.85
C HIS A 400 4.30 33.00 17.15
N HIS A 401 4.14 32.42 15.96
CA HIS A 401 2.84 32.29 15.31
C HIS A 401 2.02 31.18 15.99
N VAL A 402 0.69 31.28 15.92
CA VAL A 402 -0.26 30.24 16.36
C VAL A 402 0.00 28.89 15.66
N ARG A 403 0.57 28.93 14.44
CA ARG A 403 1.04 27.80 13.60
C ARG A 403 1.88 26.76 14.35
N ASP A 404 2.60 27.15 15.42
CA ASP A 404 3.49 26.26 16.20
C ASP A 404 2.76 25.33 17.20
N VAL A 405 1.49 25.59 17.51
CA VAL A 405 0.88 25.12 18.76
C VAL A 405 0.33 23.69 18.66
N LEU A 406 -0.37 23.35 17.58
CA LEU A 406 -1.00 22.02 17.44
C LEU A 406 0.04 20.90 17.27
N GLY A 407 1.03 21.08 16.38
CA GLY A 407 2.11 20.11 16.19
C GLY A 407 2.85 19.84 17.49
N LYS A 408 3.14 20.87 18.30
CA LYS A 408 3.76 20.72 19.64
C LYS A 408 2.83 19.98 20.61
N LYS A 409 1.54 20.34 20.70
CA LYS A 409 0.55 19.62 21.54
C LYS A 409 0.48 18.12 21.20
N LEU A 410 0.39 17.78 19.92
CA LEU A 410 0.27 16.38 19.46
C LEU A 410 1.57 15.59 19.67
N ARG A 411 2.73 16.17 19.36
CA ARG A 411 4.05 15.57 19.66
C ARG A 411 4.21 15.33 21.17
N ASN A 412 3.79 16.27 22.02
CA ASN A 412 3.83 16.11 23.48
C ASN A 412 2.87 15.01 23.97
N ALA A 413 1.65 14.93 23.43
CA ALA A 413 0.69 13.88 23.78
C ALA A 413 1.22 12.48 23.41
N LEU A 414 1.85 12.34 22.24
CA LEU A 414 2.50 11.11 21.81
C LEU A 414 3.72 10.76 22.68
N HIS A 415 4.56 11.74 23.05
CA HIS A 415 5.68 11.55 23.97
C HIS A 415 5.23 11.14 25.39
N VAL A 416 4.10 11.66 25.89
CA VAL A 416 3.51 11.21 27.16
C VAL A 416 3.01 9.76 27.06
N LYS A 417 2.36 9.38 25.95
CA LYS A 417 2.01 7.96 25.69
C LYS A 417 3.25 7.07 25.57
N GLU A 418 4.34 7.56 24.99
CA GLU A 418 5.62 6.85 24.87
C GLU A 418 6.25 6.61 26.24
N LEU A 419 6.36 7.65 27.07
CA LEU A 419 6.85 7.56 28.45
C LEU A 419 5.99 6.62 29.30
N LYS A 420 4.67 6.59 29.11
CA LYS A 420 3.79 5.62 29.77
C LYS A 420 4.13 4.19 29.33
N LYS A 421 4.14 3.90 28.03
CA LYS A 421 4.51 2.58 27.50
C LYS A 421 5.89 2.09 27.98
N LEU A 422 6.87 3.00 28.07
CA LEU A 422 8.22 2.68 28.54
C LEU A 422 8.24 2.34 30.03
N LYS A 423 7.45 3.05 30.87
CA LYS A 423 7.24 2.71 32.28
C LYS A 423 6.51 1.38 32.43
N ASP A 424 5.40 1.19 31.72
CA ASP A 424 4.65 -0.08 31.73
C ASP A 424 5.54 -1.27 31.30
N PHE A 425 6.46 -1.06 30.34
CA PHE A 425 7.47 -2.06 29.96
C PHE A 425 8.53 -2.27 31.04
N HIS A 426 9.06 -1.21 31.65
CA HIS A 426 9.99 -1.31 32.77
C HIS A 426 9.39 -2.04 33.96
N ASP A 427 8.12 -1.84 34.27
CA ASP A 427 7.45 -2.45 35.41
C ASP A 427 7.14 -3.93 35.15
N ARG A 428 6.75 -4.30 33.92
CA ARG A 428 6.68 -5.71 33.48
C ARG A 428 8.06 -6.39 33.47
N ALA A 429 9.10 -5.70 33.00
CA ALA A 429 10.47 -6.21 33.00
C ALA A 429 11.01 -6.39 34.43
N SER A 430 10.73 -5.44 35.32
CA SER A 430 11.09 -5.51 36.75
C SER A 430 10.35 -6.64 37.47
N THR A 431 9.06 -6.85 37.19
CA THR A 431 8.29 -7.97 37.74
C THR A 431 8.85 -9.31 37.26
N SER A 432 9.14 -9.42 35.95
CA SER A 432 9.78 -10.60 35.35
C SER A 432 11.18 -10.85 35.93
N PHE A 433 11.94 -9.79 36.19
CA PHE A 433 13.25 -9.84 36.84
C PHE A 433 13.16 -10.34 38.29
N VAL A 434 12.22 -9.84 39.10
CA VAL A 434 11.98 -10.36 40.46
C VAL A 434 11.62 -11.85 40.41
N HIS A 435 10.78 -12.27 39.47
CA HIS A 435 10.38 -13.66 39.32
C HIS A 435 11.54 -14.57 38.85
N LEU A 436 12.43 -14.05 37.99
CA LEU A 436 13.69 -14.71 37.60
C LEU A 436 14.63 -14.86 38.80
N MET A 437 14.81 -13.80 39.59
CA MET A 437 15.64 -13.81 40.80
C MET A 437 15.11 -14.81 41.83
N GLN A 438 13.79 -14.85 42.07
CA GLN A 438 13.15 -15.84 42.92
C GLN A 438 13.35 -17.27 42.40
N LYS A 439 13.23 -17.49 41.08
CA LYS A 439 13.52 -18.80 40.48
C LYS A 439 15.00 -19.19 40.65
N LYS A 440 15.95 -18.26 40.48
CA LYS A 440 17.38 -18.47 40.74
C LYS A 440 17.64 -18.83 42.20
N GLU A 441 17.08 -18.08 43.14
CA GLU A 441 17.27 -18.30 44.58
C GLU A 441 16.68 -19.65 45.01
N ASN A 442 15.44 -19.96 44.58
CA ASN A 442 14.79 -21.25 44.82
C ASN A 442 15.59 -22.42 44.21
N PHE A 443 16.10 -22.26 42.99
CA PHE A 443 16.90 -23.30 42.33
C PHE A 443 18.25 -23.49 43.02
N ASN A 444 18.96 -22.41 43.35
CA ASN A 444 20.25 -22.46 44.03
C ASN A 444 20.15 -23.03 45.46
N GLY A 445 19.02 -22.82 46.14
CA GLY A 445 18.73 -23.38 47.46
C GLY A 445 18.41 -24.89 47.49
N MET A 446 18.14 -25.51 46.33
CA MET A 446 17.91 -26.96 46.24
C MET A 446 19.22 -27.75 46.36
N THR A 447 19.17 -28.93 46.97
CA THR A 447 20.29 -29.89 46.93
C THR A 447 20.49 -30.42 45.50
N GLN A 448 21.69 -30.92 45.19
CA GLN A 448 21.99 -31.43 43.84
C GLN A 448 21.03 -32.53 43.38
N ILE A 449 20.57 -33.38 44.30
CA ILE A 449 19.62 -34.47 44.04
C ILE A 449 18.23 -33.90 43.70
N GLU A 450 17.82 -32.81 44.36
CA GLU A 450 16.55 -32.13 44.09
C GLU A 450 16.59 -31.35 42.77
N LYS A 451 17.72 -30.70 42.44
CA LYS A 451 17.94 -30.06 41.13
C LYS A 451 17.81 -31.06 39.99
N ILE A 452 18.49 -32.21 40.08
CA ILE A 452 18.41 -33.30 39.09
C ILE A 452 16.97 -33.81 38.96
N ARG A 453 16.28 -34.07 40.08
CA ARG A 453 14.88 -34.53 40.07
C ARG A 453 13.93 -33.51 39.46
N SER A 454 14.12 -32.22 39.75
CA SER A 454 13.34 -31.11 39.21
C SER A 454 13.52 -30.98 37.69
N ILE A 455 14.76 -30.97 37.21
CA ILE A 455 15.07 -30.90 35.78
C ILE A 455 14.59 -32.16 35.04
N SER A 456 14.76 -33.35 35.60
CA SER A 456 14.23 -34.59 35.01
C SER A 456 12.70 -34.55 34.87
N LYS A 457 11.98 -33.97 35.85
CA LYS A 457 10.52 -33.80 35.78
C LYS A 457 10.11 -32.75 34.73
N ASN A 458 10.83 -31.63 34.63
CA ASN A 458 10.57 -30.61 33.61
C ASN A 458 10.85 -31.14 32.20
N LEU A 459 11.90 -31.95 32.04
CA LEU A 459 12.21 -32.64 30.78
C LEU A 459 11.11 -33.65 30.41
N GLU A 460 10.60 -34.40 31.39
CA GLU A 460 9.47 -35.32 31.19
C GLU A 460 8.20 -34.58 30.77
N GLN A 461 7.84 -33.48 31.46
CA GLN A 461 6.72 -32.62 31.07
C GLN A 461 6.88 -32.04 29.66
N LEU A 462 8.08 -31.56 29.29
CA LEU A 462 8.33 -31.02 27.95
C LEU A 462 8.12 -32.08 26.84
N ILE A 463 8.51 -33.33 27.11
CA ILE A 463 8.34 -34.45 26.19
C ILE A 463 6.86 -34.83 26.05
N ASP A 464 6.11 -34.83 27.16
CA ASP A 464 4.68 -35.10 27.17
C ASP A 464 3.86 -33.98 26.49
N GLU A 465 4.34 -32.74 26.51
CA GLU A 465 3.73 -31.59 25.82
C GLU A 465 4.09 -31.50 24.32
N CYS A 466 5.18 -32.13 23.85
CA CYS A 466 5.62 -32.09 22.44
C CYS A 466 4.51 -32.43 21.41
N PRO A 467 3.68 -33.49 21.58
CA PRO A 467 2.58 -33.78 20.67
C PRO A 467 1.53 -32.67 20.59
N MET A 468 1.23 -32.00 21.71
CA MET A 468 0.29 -30.87 21.75
C MET A 468 0.85 -29.63 21.04
N PHE A 469 2.17 -29.41 21.08
CA PHE A 469 2.80 -28.34 20.30
C PHE A 469 2.74 -28.60 18.78
N LEU A 470 2.89 -29.85 18.34
CA LEU A 470 2.75 -30.21 16.91
C LEU A 470 1.32 -29.95 16.40
N ILE A 471 0.29 -30.41 17.13
CA ILE A 471 -1.12 -30.19 16.74
C ILE A 471 -1.44 -28.69 16.65
N ARG A 472 -1.05 -27.91 17.66
CA ARG A 472 -1.23 -26.44 17.64
C ARG A 472 -0.47 -25.75 16.52
N LEU A 473 0.66 -26.32 16.09
CA LEU A 473 1.43 -25.77 14.99
C LEU A 473 0.78 -26.06 13.63
N GLU A 474 0.20 -27.24 13.44
CA GLU A 474 -0.62 -27.57 12.26
C GLU A 474 -1.88 -26.68 12.16
N GLU A 475 -2.54 -26.41 13.30
CA GLU A 475 -3.63 -25.42 13.38
C GLU A 475 -3.15 -24.02 12.95
N LEU A 476 -2.01 -23.55 13.48
CA LEU A 476 -1.43 -22.25 13.16
C LEU A 476 -0.95 -22.14 11.70
N GLU A 477 -0.41 -23.20 11.12
CA GLU A 477 -0.02 -23.27 9.71
C GLU A 477 -1.26 -23.08 8.82
N SER A 478 -2.33 -23.82 9.09
CA SER A 478 -3.60 -23.71 8.36
C SER A 478 -4.29 -22.34 8.50
N SER A 479 -3.98 -21.61 9.57
CA SER A 479 -4.48 -20.25 9.84
C SER A 479 -3.62 -19.19 9.15
N ALA A 480 -2.28 -19.35 9.18
CA ALA A 480 -1.34 -18.44 8.55
C ALA A 480 -1.50 -18.35 7.03
N GLU A 481 -1.86 -19.47 6.36
CA GLU A 481 -2.21 -19.48 4.94
C GLU A 481 -3.49 -18.68 4.64
N LYS A 482 -4.49 -18.76 5.53
CA LYS A 482 -5.81 -18.11 5.37
C LYS A 482 -5.85 -16.64 5.78
N LEU A 483 -4.82 -16.14 6.47
CA LEU A 483 -4.70 -14.75 6.92
C LEU A 483 -4.94 -13.79 5.73
N PRO A 484 -5.92 -12.86 5.76
CA PRO A 484 -6.19 -11.98 4.63
C PRO A 484 -5.03 -11.00 4.38
N TRP A 485 -4.93 -10.48 3.15
CA TRP A 485 -3.82 -9.62 2.74
C TRP A 485 -3.71 -8.34 3.58
N ARG A 486 -4.85 -7.73 3.93
CA ARG A 486 -4.94 -6.52 4.77
C ARG A 486 -4.39 -6.74 6.17
N GLU A 487 -4.82 -7.79 6.87
CA GLU A 487 -4.30 -8.15 8.20
C GLU A 487 -2.81 -8.49 8.17
N TRP A 488 -2.34 -9.16 7.12
CA TRP A 488 -0.90 -9.39 6.94
C TRP A 488 -0.11 -8.08 6.79
N LYS A 489 -0.56 -7.16 5.91
CA LYS A 489 0.09 -5.84 5.75
C LYS A 489 0.12 -5.07 7.07
N TYR A 490 -0.98 -5.11 7.83
CA TYR A 490 -1.08 -4.54 9.17
C TYR A 490 -0.02 -5.12 10.12
N LEU A 491 0.02 -6.45 10.28
CA LEU A 491 0.95 -7.12 11.21
C LEU A 491 2.41 -6.87 10.82
N PHE A 492 2.73 -6.90 9.52
CA PHE A 492 4.08 -6.67 9.02
C PHE A 492 4.55 -5.22 9.24
N LYS A 493 3.73 -4.22 8.86
CA LYS A 493 4.06 -2.80 9.07
C LYS A 493 4.13 -2.46 10.58
N LEU A 494 3.28 -3.08 11.40
CA LEU A 494 3.30 -2.90 12.86
C LEU A 494 4.56 -3.51 13.50
N ALA A 495 4.94 -4.73 13.11
CA ALA A 495 6.11 -5.41 13.64
C ALA A 495 7.42 -4.69 13.26
N THR A 496 7.58 -4.34 11.98
CA THR A 496 8.75 -3.60 11.48
C THR A 496 8.86 -2.22 12.13
N SER A 497 7.77 -1.45 12.20
CA SER A 497 7.81 -0.13 12.85
C SER A 497 8.08 -0.18 14.35
N LYS A 498 7.56 -1.17 15.09
CA LYS A 498 7.86 -1.34 16.52
C LYS A 498 9.32 -1.71 16.75
N THR A 499 9.85 -2.65 15.97
CA THR A 499 11.25 -3.10 16.10
C THR A 499 12.23 -2.00 15.72
N ALA A 500 11.94 -1.20 14.68
CA ALA A 500 12.74 -0.03 14.33
C ALA A 500 12.72 1.07 15.40
N TRP A 501 11.58 1.31 16.07
CA TRP A 501 11.53 2.23 17.21
C TRP A 501 12.40 1.76 18.39
N VAL A 502 12.29 0.47 18.76
CA VAL A 502 13.14 -0.12 19.82
C VAL A 502 14.62 0.04 19.46
N LEU A 503 15.00 -0.32 18.23
CA LEU A 503 16.38 -0.21 17.75
C LEU A 503 16.88 1.24 17.71
N GLY A 504 16.04 2.20 17.33
CA GLY A 504 16.34 3.63 17.38
C GLY A 504 16.62 4.12 18.81
N LYS A 505 15.87 3.63 19.81
CA LYS A 505 16.13 3.93 21.23
C LYS A 505 17.41 3.27 21.75
N VAL A 506 17.70 2.03 21.33
CA VAL A 506 18.96 1.34 21.64
C VAL A 506 20.15 2.12 21.07
N LEU A 507 20.09 2.55 19.81
CA LEU A 507 21.13 3.36 19.18
C LEU A 507 21.29 4.74 19.81
N SER A 508 20.19 5.41 20.16
CA SER A 508 20.23 6.70 20.87
C SER A 508 20.92 6.61 22.24
N ASN A 509 20.94 5.41 22.85
CA ASN A 509 21.56 5.13 24.14
C ASN A 509 22.73 4.12 24.01
N LYS A 510 23.39 4.07 22.85
CA LYS A 510 24.47 3.10 22.58
C LYS A 510 25.55 3.11 23.65
N ALA A 511 25.92 4.29 24.17
CA ALA A 511 26.98 4.43 25.16
C ALA A 511 26.68 3.74 26.51
N THR A 512 25.41 3.68 26.95
CA THR A 512 25.02 2.95 28.17
C THR A 512 24.75 1.46 27.92
N LEU A 513 24.48 1.07 26.67
CA LEU A 513 24.20 -0.30 26.26
C LEU A 513 25.42 -1.07 25.71
N GLN A 514 26.58 -0.43 25.53
CA GLN A 514 27.76 -1.06 24.93
C GLN A 514 28.24 -2.29 25.73
N SER A 515 28.33 -2.19 27.06
CA SER A 515 28.67 -3.32 27.97
C SER A 515 27.81 -4.56 27.71
N LEU A 516 26.49 -4.36 27.58
CA LEU A 516 25.52 -5.42 27.29
C LEU A 516 25.70 -6.01 25.89
N ILE A 517 25.93 -5.17 24.88
CA ILE A 517 26.11 -5.60 23.49
C ILE A 517 27.39 -6.46 23.37
N ASP A 518 28.48 -6.04 24.03
CA ASP A 518 29.75 -6.76 24.00
C ASP A 518 29.62 -8.11 24.74
N GLN A 519 28.98 -8.15 25.92
CA GLN A 519 28.67 -9.40 26.64
C GLN A 519 27.79 -10.36 25.81
N LEU A 520 26.81 -9.85 25.06
CA LEU A 520 25.99 -10.67 24.16
C LEU A 520 26.81 -11.23 22.98
N CYS A 521 27.77 -10.46 22.44
CA CYS A 521 28.70 -10.94 21.42
C CYS A 521 29.59 -12.08 21.96
N ASP A 522 30.13 -11.94 23.17
CA ASP A 522 30.96 -12.96 23.83
C ASP A 522 30.19 -14.26 24.11
N ILE A 523 28.91 -14.16 24.50
CA ILE A 523 28.06 -15.32 24.79
C ILE A 523 27.68 -16.07 23.50
N VAL A 524 27.31 -15.34 22.44
CA VAL A 524 26.93 -15.94 21.15
C VAL A 524 28.16 -16.47 20.40
N ASN A 525 29.30 -15.77 20.44
CA ASN A 525 30.59 -16.17 19.88
C ASN A 525 30.45 -16.71 18.42
N ARG A 526 29.95 -15.83 17.53
CA ARG A 526 29.78 -16.06 16.10
C ARG A 526 30.02 -14.76 15.32
N ASP A 527 30.97 -14.76 14.39
CA ASP A 527 31.30 -13.60 13.55
C ASP A 527 30.07 -13.09 12.77
N GLN A 528 29.20 -13.98 12.27
CA GLN A 528 27.97 -13.59 11.57
C GLN A 528 27.00 -12.77 12.46
N PHE A 529 26.95 -13.06 13.76
CA PHE A 529 26.13 -12.31 14.71
C PHE A 529 26.74 -10.92 14.95
N THR A 530 28.04 -10.86 15.25
CA THR A 530 28.77 -9.60 15.46
C THR A 530 28.73 -8.70 14.23
N ASN A 531 28.88 -9.25 13.02
CA ASN A 531 28.76 -8.52 11.75
C ASN A 531 27.34 -8.00 11.49
N SER A 532 26.31 -8.76 11.89
CA SER A 532 24.91 -8.31 11.80
C SER A 532 24.67 -7.11 12.74
N LEU A 533 25.15 -7.18 13.99
CA LEU A 533 25.08 -6.07 14.94
C LEU A 533 25.92 -4.85 14.50
N ALA A 534 27.08 -5.08 13.87
CA ALA A 534 27.90 -4.01 13.29
C ALA A 534 27.16 -3.30 12.15
N THR A 535 26.45 -4.04 11.30
CA THR A 535 25.63 -3.49 10.22
C THR A 535 24.45 -2.67 10.75
N LEU A 536 23.88 -3.06 11.89
CA LEU A 536 22.87 -2.27 12.61
C LEU A 536 23.44 -1.02 13.31
N GLY A 537 24.76 -0.86 13.37
CA GLY A 537 25.47 0.24 14.03
C GLY A 537 25.70 0.05 15.52
N LEU A 538 25.49 -1.15 16.06
CA LEU A 538 25.51 -1.45 17.50
C LEU A 538 26.91 -1.74 18.07
N THR A 539 27.82 -2.28 17.26
CA THR A 539 29.24 -2.50 17.63
C THR A 539 30.17 -1.56 16.85
N ALA A 540 31.48 -1.65 17.07
CA ALA A 540 32.48 -1.02 16.20
C ALA A 540 32.89 -2.01 15.10
N THR A 541 33.08 -1.51 13.86
CA THR A 541 33.57 -2.32 12.75
C THR A 541 35.09 -2.51 12.87
N GLU A 542 35.53 -3.66 13.37
CA GLU A 542 36.96 -4.01 13.34
C GLU A 542 37.41 -4.28 11.91
N SER A 543 38.37 -3.49 11.43
CA SER A 543 38.86 -3.54 10.05
C SER A 543 40.05 -4.50 9.89
N SER A 544 39.79 -5.71 9.38
CA SER A 544 40.75 -6.55 8.66
C SER A 544 39.99 -7.63 7.88
N THR A 545 40.25 -7.96 6.60
CA THR A 545 41.32 -7.55 5.68
C THR A 545 40.77 -7.42 4.24
N GLU A 546 41.50 -6.69 3.40
CA GLU A 546 41.26 -6.30 2.00
C GLU A 546 40.36 -7.20 1.12
N GLY A 547 39.29 -6.63 0.54
CA GLY A 547 38.36 -7.37 -0.34
C GLY A 547 37.19 -6.58 -0.96
N ALA A 548 37.43 -5.35 -1.42
CA ALA A 548 36.54 -4.55 -2.28
C ALA A 548 35.02 -4.47 -1.92
N ALA A 549 34.64 -3.49 -1.09
CA ALA A 549 33.26 -2.98 -1.04
C ALA A 549 33.24 -1.45 -0.92
N VAL A 550 32.41 -0.79 -1.75
CA VAL A 550 32.31 0.68 -1.83
C VAL A 550 31.44 1.20 -0.66
N GLY A 551 32.10 1.60 0.42
CA GLY A 551 31.44 2.18 1.60
C GLY A 551 31.24 3.70 1.48
N THR A 552 30.12 4.13 0.89
CA THR A 552 29.74 5.56 0.90
C THR A 552 29.24 5.97 2.29
N LYS A 553 29.89 6.96 2.90
CA LYS A 553 29.49 7.50 4.22
C LYS A 553 28.14 8.22 4.12
N ILE A 554 27.12 7.70 4.76
CA ILE A 554 25.82 8.37 4.90
C ILE A 554 25.91 9.40 6.03
N ASN A 555 26.09 10.67 5.66
CA ASN A 555 25.79 11.78 6.56
C ASN A 555 24.28 11.92 6.71
N GLN A 556 23.83 12.37 7.88
CA GLN A 556 22.43 12.75 8.10
C GLN A 556 22.05 13.94 7.19
N ILE A 557 21.10 13.73 6.29
CA ILE A 557 20.48 14.76 5.44
C ILE A 557 19.04 14.95 5.94
N PRO A 558 18.53 16.18 6.11
CA PRO A 558 17.17 16.42 6.58
C PRO A 558 16.11 15.85 5.62
N ILE A 559 15.02 15.35 6.22
CA ILE A 559 13.98 14.52 5.58
C ILE A 559 13.15 15.27 4.50
N SER A 560 13.30 16.60 4.37
CA SER A 560 12.42 17.47 3.57
C SER A 560 12.75 17.55 2.06
N LYS A 561 13.43 16.55 1.46
CA LYS A 561 13.75 16.52 0.02
C LYS A 561 13.62 15.15 -0.67
N TYR A 562 13.10 14.13 0.01
CA TYR A 562 12.92 12.78 -0.53
C TYR A 562 11.45 12.32 -0.51
N ALA A 563 10.55 13.21 -0.90
CA ALA A 563 9.26 12.77 -1.42
C ALA A 563 9.45 12.35 -2.88
N GLN A 564 8.83 11.24 -3.28
CA GLN A 564 8.83 10.69 -4.66
C GLN A 564 10.16 10.06 -5.12
N LEU A 565 10.44 8.84 -4.64
CA LEU A 565 11.17 7.84 -5.44
C LEU A 565 10.15 6.93 -6.12
N SER A 566 10.27 6.79 -7.44
CA SER A 566 9.36 6.03 -8.29
C SER A 566 9.54 4.52 -8.14
N THR A 567 8.48 3.80 -8.47
CA THR A 567 8.32 2.36 -8.30
C THR A 567 9.04 1.63 -9.43
N LEU A 568 9.62 0.44 -9.23
CA LEU A 568 10.24 -0.31 -10.33
C LEU A 568 9.28 -0.49 -11.52
N GLU A 569 7.97 -0.58 -11.26
CA GLU A 569 6.93 -0.58 -12.28
C GLU A 569 6.70 0.82 -12.87
N SER A 570 6.62 1.87 -12.05
CA SER A 570 6.51 3.28 -12.46
C SER A 570 7.75 3.79 -13.23
N LEU A 571 8.94 3.26 -12.98
CA LEU A 571 10.14 3.47 -13.80
C LEU A 571 9.99 2.84 -15.19
N CYS A 572 9.09 1.86 -15.35
CA CYS A 572 8.82 1.12 -16.58
C CYS A 572 7.44 1.43 -17.19
N LEU A 573 6.76 2.48 -16.71
CA LEU A 573 5.53 3.03 -17.29
C LEU A 573 5.87 4.41 -17.86
N PRO A 574 5.37 4.77 -19.06
CA PRO A 574 5.52 6.12 -19.58
C PRO A 574 4.83 7.13 -18.65
N PRO A 575 5.35 8.37 -18.53
CA PRO A 575 4.72 9.42 -17.73
C PRO A 575 3.35 9.81 -18.30
N LEU A 576 2.52 10.45 -17.47
CA LEU A 576 1.30 11.11 -17.92
C LEU A 576 1.65 12.29 -18.84
N SER A 577 0.71 12.68 -19.71
CA SER A 577 0.90 13.76 -20.69
C SER A 577 1.47 15.05 -20.07
N HIS A 578 0.94 15.49 -18.93
CA HIS A 578 1.37 16.73 -18.26
C HIS A 578 2.79 16.69 -17.66
N ASP A 579 3.27 15.49 -17.32
CA ASP A 579 4.64 15.27 -16.81
C ASP A 579 5.65 14.90 -17.93
N SER A 580 5.17 14.70 -19.16
CA SER A 580 5.99 14.25 -20.29
C SER A 580 6.73 15.40 -20.97
N ILE A 581 8.06 15.26 -21.02
CA ILE A 581 8.94 16.14 -21.81
C ILE A 581 8.67 15.93 -23.31
N LEU A 582 8.35 14.71 -23.74
CA LEU A 582 7.96 14.41 -25.12
C LEU A 582 6.66 15.10 -25.52
N ALA A 583 5.62 15.08 -24.68
CA ALA A 583 4.37 15.81 -24.92
C ALA A 583 4.62 17.33 -25.00
N SER A 584 5.31 17.89 -24.00
CA SER A 584 5.63 19.31 -23.92
C SER A 584 6.43 19.81 -25.15
N LYS A 585 7.42 19.04 -25.62
CA LYS A 585 8.17 19.38 -26.83
C LYS A 585 7.40 19.10 -28.12
N SER A 586 6.50 18.12 -28.14
CA SER A 586 5.62 17.86 -29.29
C SER A 586 4.67 19.03 -29.51
N LYS A 587 4.14 19.64 -28.43
CA LYS A 587 3.40 20.90 -28.47
C LYS A 587 4.20 22.02 -29.16
N GLN A 588 5.42 22.27 -28.70
CA GLN A 588 6.31 23.28 -29.29
C GLN A 588 6.64 22.98 -30.76
N LEU A 589 6.82 21.71 -31.11
CA LEU A 589 7.06 21.28 -32.49
C LEU A 589 5.84 21.58 -33.39
N PHE A 590 4.63 21.29 -32.92
CA PHE A 590 3.38 21.61 -33.61
C PHE A 590 3.21 23.12 -33.81
N GLU A 591 3.32 23.90 -32.73
CA GLU A 591 3.25 25.37 -32.75
C GLU A 591 4.32 26.01 -33.66
N SER A 592 5.50 25.39 -33.78
CA SER A 592 6.59 25.87 -34.66
C SER A 592 6.41 25.55 -36.15
N GLN A 593 5.55 24.58 -36.49
CA GLN A 593 5.37 24.02 -37.83
C GLN A 593 6.68 23.64 -38.55
N SER A 594 7.73 23.27 -37.82
CA SER A 594 9.07 23.06 -38.37
C SER A 594 9.36 21.60 -38.72
N ASN A 595 9.84 21.35 -39.96
CA ASN A 595 10.13 20.01 -40.50
C ASN A 595 8.90 19.08 -40.67
N THR A 596 7.73 19.68 -40.92
CA THR A 596 6.50 18.95 -41.26
C THR A 596 6.63 18.22 -42.60
N ASP A 597 6.04 17.02 -42.69
CA ASP A 597 6.13 16.10 -43.84
C ASP A 597 4.73 15.70 -44.40
N MET A 598 3.65 16.23 -43.82
CA MET A 598 2.27 16.08 -44.29
C MET A 598 1.43 17.34 -44.04
N VAL A 599 0.24 17.39 -44.66
CA VAL A 599 -0.72 18.50 -44.53
C VAL A 599 -2.15 17.97 -44.38
N PHE A 600 -2.89 18.49 -43.40
CA PHE A 600 -4.35 18.37 -43.36
C PHE A 600 -4.98 19.53 -44.13
N GLN A 601 -5.93 19.25 -45.01
CA GLN A 601 -6.73 20.27 -45.70
C GLN A 601 -8.17 20.20 -45.20
N ILE A 602 -8.60 21.26 -44.52
CA ILE A 602 -9.92 21.37 -43.93
C ILE A 602 -10.84 22.10 -44.90
N VAL A 603 -12.00 21.51 -45.15
CA VAL A 603 -13.09 22.06 -45.94
C VAL A 603 -14.24 22.31 -44.96
N PRO A 604 -14.45 23.57 -44.50
CA PRO A 604 -15.55 23.89 -43.61
C PRO A 604 -16.90 23.72 -44.32
N GLU A 605 -17.97 23.54 -43.54
CA GLU A 605 -19.33 23.46 -44.09
C GLU A 605 -19.68 24.71 -44.91
N SER A 606 -20.15 24.49 -46.14
CA SER A 606 -20.84 25.52 -46.91
C SER A 606 -22.26 25.68 -46.36
N GLY A 607 -22.64 26.91 -45.99
CA GLY A 607 -23.96 27.21 -45.43
C GLY A 607 -25.16 26.73 -46.28
N PRO A 608 -26.36 26.68 -45.68
CA PRO A 608 -27.46 25.81 -46.11
C PRO A 608 -27.91 26.05 -47.55
N CYS A 609 -27.58 25.09 -48.42
CA CYS A 609 -28.06 25.02 -49.79
C CYS A 609 -29.51 24.52 -49.85
N ASN A 610 -30.45 25.47 -49.79
CA ASN A 610 -31.85 25.21 -50.12
C ASN A 610 -31.99 24.81 -51.61
N GLY A 611 -32.49 23.60 -51.87
CA GLY A 611 -33.06 23.21 -53.16
C GLY A 611 -32.48 21.95 -53.78
N ASP A 612 -33.36 20.98 -54.06
CA ASP A 612 -33.07 19.74 -54.78
C ASP A 612 -32.29 19.98 -56.08
N ILE A 613 -31.16 19.30 -56.25
CA ILE A 613 -30.53 19.11 -57.57
C ILE A 613 -30.71 17.65 -57.99
N VAL A 614 -31.76 17.43 -58.79
CA VAL A 614 -31.94 16.20 -59.55
C VAL A 614 -30.76 16.05 -60.52
N ILE A 615 -30.03 14.95 -60.41
CA ILE A 615 -28.88 14.65 -61.28
C ILE A 615 -29.38 14.18 -62.65
N ASP A 616 -29.44 15.09 -63.63
CA ASP A 616 -29.54 14.74 -65.05
C ASP A 616 -28.14 14.60 -65.67
N HIS A 617 -27.80 13.40 -66.10
CA HIS A 617 -26.51 13.06 -66.71
C HIS A 617 -26.41 13.43 -68.20
N THR A 618 -26.84 14.63 -68.64
CA THR A 618 -26.48 15.14 -69.97
C THR A 618 -26.37 16.67 -70.10
N GLN A 619 -25.17 17.23 -69.92
CA GLN A 619 -24.56 18.17 -70.90
C GLN A 619 -23.13 18.62 -70.55
N VAL A 620 -22.32 18.84 -71.59
CA VAL A 620 -21.00 19.48 -71.53
C VAL A 620 -21.17 20.98 -71.77
N ALA A 621 -20.65 21.84 -70.89
CA ALA A 621 -20.62 23.29 -71.09
C ALA A 621 -19.33 23.93 -70.55
N SER A 622 -18.94 25.05 -71.17
CA SER A 622 -17.65 25.73 -71.08
C SER A 622 -17.41 26.53 -69.78
N PRO A 623 -16.15 26.88 -69.44
CA PRO A 623 -15.84 27.56 -68.18
C PRO A 623 -16.13 29.07 -68.25
N GLY A 624 -16.79 29.61 -67.21
CA GLY A 624 -16.96 31.05 -67.05
C GLY A 624 -17.79 31.48 -65.85
N GLN A 625 -17.11 32.07 -64.85
CA GLN A 625 -17.62 32.95 -63.79
C GLN A 625 -18.46 32.31 -62.66
N GLY A 626 -18.10 32.63 -61.41
CA GLY A 626 -19.00 32.48 -60.26
C GLY A 626 -18.74 31.35 -59.26
N ALA A 627 -17.53 30.77 -59.20
CA ALA A 627 -17.17 29.93 -58.06
C ALA A 627 -16.71 30.84 -56.90
N GLU A 628 -17.56 31.01 -55.88
CA GLU A 628 -17.11 31.50 -54.58
C GLU A 628 -16.06 30.53 -54.05
N SER A 629 -14.87 31.06 -53.75
CA SER A 629 -13.75 30.24 -53.30
C SER A 629 -13.99 29.81 -51.86
N ILE A 630 -14.49 28.58 -51.67
CA ILE A 630 -14.52 27.91 -50.36
C ILE A 630 -13.12 28.02 -49.76
N GLU A 631 -13.00 28.72 -48.64
CA GLU A 631 -11.73 29.00 -47.98
C GLU A 631 -11.22 27.71 -47.33
N LYS A 632 -10.23 27.09 -47.97
CA LYS A 632 -9.61 25.85 -47.48
C LYS A 632 -8.46 26.18 -46.56
N VAL A 633 -8.54 25.74 -45.32
CA VAL A 633 -7.46 25.90 -44.34
C VAL A 633 -6.51 24.70 -44.44
N GLU A 634 -5.20 24.95 -44.47
CA GLU A 634 -4.18 23.91 -44.51
C GLU A 634 -3.35 23.93 -43.23
N ILE A 635 -3.35 22.82 -42.49
CA ILE A 635 -2.60 22.65 -41.23
C ILE A 635 -1.47 21.64 -41.47
N PRO A 636 -0.19 22.06 -41.42
CA PRO A 636 0.94 21.16 -41.63
C PRO A 636 1.22 20.32 -40.37
N ALA A 637 1.66 19.07 -40.55
CA ALA A 637 1.84 18.10 -39.48
C ALA A 637 2.98 17.09 -39.77
N HIS A 638 3.18 16.14 -38.85
CA HIS A 638 4.25 15.13 -38.89
C HIS A 638 3.64 13.71 -38.93
N CYS A 639 3.87 12.98 -40.02
CA CYS A 639 3.37 11.63 -40.30
C CYS A 639 3.62 10.68 -39.14
N VAL A 640 4.84 10.69 -38.60
CA VAL A 640 5.25 9.78 -37.52
C VAL A 640 4.48 10.05 -36.22
N ILE A 641 4.27 11.32 -35.83
CA ILE A 641 3.56 11.67 -34.60
C ILE A 641 2.08 11.33 -34.74
N VAL A 642 1.46 11.78 -35.84
CA VAL A 642 0.05 11.54 -36.15
C VAL A 642 -0.25 10.03 -36.19
N SER A 643 0.61 9.23 -36.83
CA SER A 643 0.44 7.77 -36.94
C SER A 643 0.78 7.00 -35.66
N ALA A 644 1.65 7.54 -34.80
CA ALA A 644 1.95 6.95 -33.49
C ALA A 644 0.85 7.17 -32.45
N ARG A 645 -0.07 8.11 -32.72
CA ARG A 645 -1.08 8.58 -31.76
C ARG A 645 -2.51 8.41 -32.24
N CYS A 646 -2.73 8.06 -33.50
CA CYS A 646 -4.04 7.73 -34.07
C CYS A 646 -3.93 6.56 -35.07
N ASP A 647 -4.57 5.44 -34.75
CA ASP A 647 -4.54 4.22 -35.55
C ASP A 647 -5.31 4.35 -36.88
N TRP A 648 -6.31 5.23 -36.94
CA TRP A 648 -7.00 5.57 -38.18
C TRP A 648 -6.07 6.31 -39.15
N PHE A 649 -5.38 7.36 -38.68
CA PHE A 649 -4.42 8.07 -39.53
C PHE A 649 -3.21 7.19 -39.91
N ARG A 650 -2.74 6.32 -39.02
CA ARG A 650 -1.70 5.32 -39.35
C ARG A 650 -2.13 4.45 -40.54
N ARG A 651 -3.34 3.88 -40.49
CA ARG A 651 -3.91 3.10 -41.62
C ARG A 651 -4.02 3.95 -42.89
N ALA A 652 -4.57 5.16 -42.81
CA ALA A 652 -4.71 6.04 -43.98
C ALA A 652 -3.35 6.35 -44.65
N LEU A 653 -2.34 6.72 -43.86
CA LEU A 653 -1.02 7.13 -44.34
C LEU A 653 -0.12 5.95 -44.79
N LEU A 654 -0.48 4.71 -44.45
CA LEU A 654 0.18 3.47 -44.88
C LEU A 654 -0.61 2.67 -45.93
N SER A 655 -1.82 3.10 -46.27
CA SER A 655 -2.77 2.37 -47.12
C SER A 655 -2.35 2.14 -48.58
N GLY A 656 -1.38 2.92 -49.10
CA GLY A 656 -1.09 3.00 -50.53
C GLY A 656 -2.10 3.82 -51.34
N MET A 657 -3.11 4.43 -50.70
CA MET A 657 -4.09 5.32 -51.33
C MET A 657 -3.53 6.76 -51.46
N ARG A 658 -4.34 7.68 -51.99
CA ARG A 658 -3.91 9.07 -52.31
C ARG A 658 -3.32 9.79 -51.11
N GLU A 659 -3.92 9.59 -49.95
CA GLU A 659 -3.53 10.14 -48.64
C GLU A 659 -2.09 9.75 -48.29
N SER A 660 -1.70 8.51 -48.61
CA SER A 660 -0.35 7.98 -48.36
C SER A 660 0.71 8.48 -49.36
N ILE A 661 0.29 8.84 -50.58
CA ILE A 661 1.15 9.28 -51.70
C ILE A 661 1.36 10.79 -51.64
N ASP A 662 0.26 11.54 -51.57
CA ASP A 662 0.24 13.01 -51.55
C ASP A 662 0.61 13.57 -50.16
N LYS A 663 0.73 12.71 -49.14
CA LYS A 663 0.89 13.05 -47.71
C LYS A 663 -0.11 14.12 -47.26
N LYS A 664 -1.34 13.96 -47.74
CA LYS A 664 -2.42 14.94 -47.58
C LYS A 664 -3.72 14.26 -47.21
N ILE A 665 -4.31 14.66 -46.10
CA ILE A 665 -5.62 14.18 -45.64
C ILE A 665 -6.62 15.34 -45.77
N VAL A 666 -7.74 15.09 -46.46
CA VAL A 666 -8.81 16.08 -46.59
C VAL A 666 -9.86 15.79 -45.52
N VAL A 667 -10.18 16.82 -44.73
CA VAL A 667 -11.17 16.79 -43.65
C VAL A 667 -12.37 17.60 -44.11
N HIS A 668 -13.55 16.99 -44.13
CA HIS A 668 -14.80 17.61 -44.53
C HIS A 668 -15.67 17.88 -43.31
N ASP A 669 -16.46 18.95 -43.39
CA ASP A 669 -17.55 19.28 -42.46
C ASP A 669 -17.02 19.35 -41.03
N THR A 670 -16.06 20.26 -40.81
CA THR A 670 -15.38 20.47 -39.52
C THR A 670 -14.84 21.89 -39.42
N ASN A 671 -15.02 22.54 -38.27
CA ASN A 671 -14.42 23.83 -37.97
C ASN A 671 -12.88 23.71 -37.90
N PRO A 672 -12.09 24.53 -38.65
CA PRO A 672 -10.64 24.52 -38.59
C PRO A 672 -10.04 24.65 -37.18
N GLU A 673 -10.61 25.51 -36.33
CA GLU A 673 -10.11 25.75 -34.96
C GLU A 673 -10.30 24.51 -34.08
N LEU A 674 -11.43 23.83 -34.22
CA LEU A 674 -11.73 22.59 -33.51
C LEU A 674 -10.81 21.45 -33.94
N PHE A 675 -10.53 21.33 -35.24
CA PHE A 675 -9.60 20.32 -35.74
C PHE A 675 -8.14 20.61 -35.35
N GLU A 676 -7.76 21.90 -35.23
CA GLU A 676 -6.45 22.27 -34.66
C GLU A 676 -6.34 21.84 -33.19
N LEU A 677 -7.42 21.97 -32.41
CA LEU A 677 -7.48 21.47 -31.03
C LEU A 677 -7.42 19.93 -30.96
N PHE A 678 -8.09 19.23 -31.87
CA PHE A 678 -8.00 17.76 -32.01
C PHE A 678 -6.57 17.31 -32.37
N LEU A 679 -5.90 18.00 -33.29
CA LEU A 679 -4.48 17.77 -33.59
C LEU A 679 -3.58 18.08 -32.39
N LYS A 680 -3.85 19.16 -31.65
CA LYS A 680 -3.11 19.52 -30.43
C LYS A 680 -3.16 18.37 -29.41
N TYR A 681 -4.33 17.78 -29.18
CA TYR A 681 -4.45 16.56 -28.36
C TYR A 681 -3.64 15.38 -28.92
N ILE A 682 -3.60 15.17 -30.24
CA ILE A 682 -2.75 14.13 -30.84
C ILE A 682 -1.26 14.32 -30.52
N TYR A 683 -0.78 15.57 -30.41
CA TYR A 683 0.62 15.88 -30.07
C TYR A 683 0.91 15.89 -28.56
N THR A 684 -0.06 16.25 -27.71
CA THR A 684 0.16 16.41 -26.26
C THR A 684 -0.44 15.30 -25.41
N GLY A 685 -1.51 14.66 -25.86
CA GLY A 685 -2.39 13.84 -25.04
C GLY A 685 -3.16 14.64 -23.98
N GLU A 686 -3.30 15.96 -24.17
CA GLU A 686 -3.99 16.88 -23.25
C GLU A 686 -5.07 17.66 -24.00
N LEU A 687 -6.26 17.79 -23.40
CA LEU A 687 -7.33 18.67 -23.86
C LEU A 687 -7.47 19.82 -22.86
N ASP A 688 -7.39 21.06 -23.34
CA ASP A 688 -7.56 22.25 -22.51
C ASP A 688 -9.05 22.61 -22.44
N SER A 689 -9.76 22.02 -21.46
CA SER A 689 -11.22 22.04 -21.39
C SER A 689 -11.83 23.31 -20.76
N GLN A 690 -11.02 24.28 -20.31
CA GLN A 690 -11.53 25.42 -19.54
C GLN A 690 -12.34 26.42 -20.37
N ASP A 691 -12.06 26.53 -21.67
CA ASP A 691 -12.67 27.49 -22.59
C ASP A 691 -13.52 26.82 -23.71
N ILE A 692 -13.77 25.51 -23.64
CA ILE A 692 -14.53 24.77 -24.68
C ILE A 692 -16.03 24.81 -24.38
N THR A 693 -16.86 25.11 -25.39
CA THR A 693 -18.33 25.07 -25.25
C THR A 693 -18.90 23.65 -25.32
N ALA A 694 -20.14 23.46 -24.85
CA ALA A 694 -20.86 22.18 -24.98
C ALA A 694 -20.97 21.71 -26.45
N GLU A 695 -21.27 22.64 -27.36
CA GLU A 695 -21.32 22.42 -28.82
C GLU A 695 -19.96 21.94 -29.36
N GLN A 696 -18.87 22.64 -29.01
CA GLN A 696 -17.51 22.25 -29.43
C GLN A 696 -17.09 20.89 -28.87
N LEU A 697 -17.51 20.54 -27.64
CA LEU A 697 -17.27 19.21 -27.07
C LEU A 697 -18.09 18.12 -27.78
N ALA A 698 -19.32 18.40 -28.21
CA ALA A 698 -20.16 17.50 -29.00
C ALA A 698 -19.59 17.26 -30.41
N ASP A 699 -19.13 18.32 -31.09
CA ASP A 699 -18.41 18.21 -32.36
C ASP A 699 -17.09 17.44 -32.19
N MET A 700 -16.34 17.70 -31.10
CA MET A 700 -15.11 16.96 -30.77
C MET A 700 -15.41 15.47 -30.57
N LEU A 701 -16.48 15.12 -29.84
CA LEU A 701 -16.91 13.74 -29.64
C LEU A 701 -17.18 13.02 -30.97
N THR A 702 -17.78 13.74 -31.93
CA THR A 702 -18.03 13.27 -33.31
C THR A 702 -16.73 13.07 -34.10
N LEU A 703 -15.74 13.96 -33.95
CA LEU A 703 -14.39 13.77 -34.52
C LEU A 703 -13.67 12.57 -33.91
N CYS A 704 -13.82 12.34 -32.60
CA CYS A 704 -13.19 11.23 -31.91
C CYS A 704 -13.74 9.88 -32.40
N ASP A 705 -15.05 9.78 -32.60
CA ASP A 705 -15.66 8.58 -33.18
C ASP A 705 -15.20 8.35 -34.64
N ARG A 706 -15.26 9.40 -35.47
CA ARG A 706 -14.84 9.38 -36.88
C ARG A 706 -13.40 8.89 -37.09
N TYR A 707 -12.49 9.22 -36.17
CA TYR A 707 -11.06 8.90 -36.24
C TYR A 707 -10.61 7.84 -35.23
N GLU A 708 -11.54 7.13 -34.60
CA GLU A 708 -11.28 6.02 -33.66
C GLU A 708 -10.35 6.42 -32.47
N MET A 709 -10.60 7.59 -31.88
CA MET A 709 -9.83 8.17 -30.76
C MET A 709 -10.55 7.97 -29.41
N ASP A 710 -10.73 6.72 -28.99
CA ASP A 710 -11.51 6.35 -27.80
C ASP A 710 -11.09 7.07 -26.50
N SER A 711 -9.79 7.32 -26.29
CA SER A 711 -9.31 8.02 -25.09
C SER A 711 -9.75 9.49 -25.04
N LEU A 712 -9.79 10.19 -26.19
CA LEU A 712 -10.30 11.56 -26.25
C LEU A 712 -11.83 11.57 -26.19
N LYS A 713 -12.49 10.56 -26.78
CA LYS A 713 -13.94 10.36 -26.71
C LYS A 713 -14.41 10.29 -25.25
N LEU A 714 -13.81 9.43 -24.44
CA LEU A 714 -14.10 9.31 -23.00
C LEU A 714 -13.87 10.64 -22.26
N LEU A 715 -12.76 11.33 -22.53
CA LEU A 715 -12.47 12.64 -21.92
C LEU A 715 -13.56 13.67 -22.27
N CYS A 716 -14.03 13.71 -23.51
CA CYS A 716 -15.15 14.57 -23.92
C CYS A 716 -16.46 14.19 -23.21
N GLU A 717 -16.77 12.90 -23.03
CA GLU A 717 -17.93 12.44 -22.24
C GLU A 717 -17.87 12.95 -20.78
N HIS A 718 -16.69 12.90 -20.16
CA HIS A 718 -16.47 13.38 -18.79
C HIS A 718 -16.55 14.92 -18.68
N CYS A 719 -16.01 15.66 -19.65
CA CYS A 719 -16.18 17.12 -19.70
C CYS A 719 -17.66 17.51 -19.89
N LEU A 720 -18.35 16.91 -20.87
CA LEU A 720 -19.75 17.22 -21.19
C LEU A 720 -20.68 17.07 -19.99
N LYS A 721 -20.41 16.14 -19.06
CA LYS A 721 -21.15 15.99 -17.79
C LYS A 721 -21.39 17.32 -17.05
N HIS A 722 -20.41 18.21 -17.06
CA HIS A 722 -20.47 19.49 -16.34
C HIS A 722 -21.16 20.60 -17.13
N HIS A 723 -21.50 20.35 -18.40
CA HIS A 723 -22.21 21.26 -19.29
C HIS A 723 -23.66 20.82 -19.58
N ILE A 724 -24.15 19.72 -19.00
CA ILE A 724 -25.54 19.28 -19.18
C ILE A 724 -26.51 20.28 -18.54
N ASP A 725 -27.47 20.78 -19.32
CA ASP A 725 -28.55 21.66 -18.88
C ASP A 725 -29.92 21.26 -19.49
N GLU A 726 -31.00 21.94 -19.10
CA GLU A 726 -32.38 21.64 -19.55
C GLU A 726 -32.56 21.80 -21.07
N ASP A 727 -31.76 22.64 -21.73
CA ASP A 727 -31.85 22.96 -23.16
C ASP A 727 -31.03 21.98 -24.02
N ASN A 728 -29.92 21.44 -23.51
CA ASN A 728 -29.01 20.59 -24.29
C ASN A 728 -29.10 19.08 -24.00
N VAL A 729 -29.67 18.67 -22.85
CA VAL A 729 -29.65 17.27 -22.38
C VAL A 729 -30.27 16.26 -23.36
N LEU A 730 -31.35 16.64 -24.05
CA LEU A 730 -32.01 15.77 -25.03
C LEU A 730 -31.15 15.57 -26.29
N CYS A 731 -30.53 16.65 -26.78
CA CYS A 731 -29.57 16.59 -27.89
C CYS A 731 -28.36 15.73 -27.52
N LEU A 732 -27.77 15.95 -26.35
CA LEU A 732 -26.63 15.16 -25.85
C LEU A 732 -26.99 13.68 -25.62
N PHE A 733 -28.22 13.36 -25.18
CA PHE A 733 -28.67 11.97 -25.06
C PHE A 733 -28.77 11.27 -26.42
N SER A 734 -29.35 11.95 -27.42
CA SER A 734 -29.42 11.45 -28.80
C SER A 734 -28.02 11.23 -29.39
N LEU A 735 -27.12 12.20 -29.22
CA LEU A 735 -25.72 12.11 -29.65
C LEU A 735 -25.00 10.95 -28.95
N ALA A 736 -25.24 10.74 -27.66
CA ALA A 736 -24.63 9.67 -26.89
C ALA A 736 -25.07 8.28 -27.35
N ASP A 737 -26.34 8.11 -27.76
CA ASP A 737 -26.83 6.87 -28.35
C ASP A 737 -26.20 6.61 -29.73
N GLN A 738 -26.18 7.65 -30.59
CA GLN A 738 -25.61 7.59 -31.94
C GLN A 738 -24.12 7.24 -31.95
N LEU A 739 -23.33 7.88 -31.08
CA LEU A 739 -21.89 7.63 -30.96
C LEU A 739 -21.56 6.49 -29.98
N HIS A 740 -22.56 5.81 -29.41
CA HIS A 740 -22.38 4.76 -28.39
C HIS A 740 -21.52 5.20 -27.17
N ALA A 741 -21.63 6.48 -26.81
CA ALA A 741 -20.91 7.15 -25.72
C ALA A 741 -21.57 6.85 -24.36
N LYS A 742 -21.11 5.78 -23.70
CA LYS A 742 -21.82 5.16 -22.57
C LYS A 742 -21.87 6.03 -21.31
N ASN A 743 -20.79 6.73 -20.99
CA ASN A 743 -20.71 7.55 -19.79
C ASN A 743 -21.61 8.79 -19.96
N LEU A 744 -21.56 9.43 -21.13
CA LEU A 744 -22.44 10.56 -21.45
C LEU A 744 -23.93 10.16 -21.46
N ARG A 745 -24.24 8.97 -21.99
CA ARG A 745 -25.60 8.40 -21.95
C ARG A 745 -26.10 8.19 -20.53
N GLU A 746 -25.24 7.70 -19.63
CA GLU A 746 -25.57 7.56 -18.20
C GLU A 746 -25.77 8.93 -17.52
N TYR A 747 -24.90 9.91 -17.80
CA TYR A 747 -25.01 11.26 -17.22
C TYR A 747 -26.28 12.00 -17.66
N THR A 748 -26.65 11.88 -18.94
CA THR A 748 -27.88 12.48 -19.48
C THR A 748 -29.14 11.78 -18.95
N ILE A 749 -29.16 10.44 -18.86
CA ILE A 749 -30.27 9.70 -18.20
C ILE A 749 -30.46 10.16 -16.76
N ASN A 750 -29.38 10.23 -15.97
CA ASN A 750 -29.45 10.65 -14.57
C ASN A 750 -30.03 12.08 -14.44
N TYR A 751 -29.60 13.02 -15.28
CA TYR A 751 -30.12 14.38 -15.31
C TYR A 751 -31.62 14.44 -15.65
N ILE A 752 -32.06 13.69 -16.67
CA ILE A 752 -33.47 13.58 -17.07
C ILE A 752 -34.34 13.01 -15.95
N VAL A 753 -33.83 12.01 -15.22
CA VAL A 753 -34.52 11.36 -14.10
C VAL A 753 -34.64 12.29 -12.89
N GLU A 754 -33.68 13.18 -12.66
CA GLU A 754 -33.75 14.23 -11.64
C GLU A 754 -34.71 15.38 -12.03
N HIS A 755 -34.86 15.66 -13.33
CA HIS A 755 -35.64 16.78 -13.88
C HIS A 755 -36.78 16.30 -14.83
N PRO A 756 -37.80 15.58 -14.33
CA PRO A 756 -38.84 14.96 -15.17
C PRO A 756 -39.75 15.94 -15.94
N ASN A 757 -39.57 17.25 -15.74
CA ASN A 757 -40.25 18.28 -16.53
C ASN A 757 -39.75 18.34 -17.98
N ILE A 758 -38.52 17.85 -18.25
CA ILE A 758 -37.89 17.84 -19.59
C ILE A 758 -38.74 17.09 -20.63
N SER A 759 -39.49 16.05 -20.23
CA SER A 759 -40.41 15.32 -21.12
C SER A 759 -41.59 16.14 -21.65
N ASN A 760 -41.77 17.39 -21.19
CA ASN A 760 -42.75 18.32 -21.74
C ASN A 760 -42.15 19.30 -22.75
N ASN A 761 -40.83 19.29 -22.98
CA ASN A 761 -40.16 20.18 -23.93
C ASN A 761 -40.46 19.76 -25.39
N GLU A 762 -40.52 20.71 -26.32
CA GLU A 762 -40.89 20.43 -27.72
C GLU A 762 -39.87 19.50 -28.39
N GLU A 763 -38.59 19.67 -28.05
CA GLU A 763 -37.45 18.85 -28.50
C GLU A 763 -37.55 17.36 -28.11
N PHE A 764 -38.32 17.01 -27.07
CA PHE A 764 -38.55 15.61 -26.71
C PHE A 764 -39.26 14.85 -27.83
N CYS A 765 -40.09 15.54 -28.61
CA CYS A 765 -40.79 14.96 -29.75
C CYS A 765 -39.88 14.74 -30.98
N GLU A 766 -38.68 15.32 -30.99
CA GLU A 766 -37.70 15.16 -32.07
C GLU A 766 -36.76 13.97 -31.85
N LEU A 767 -36.76 13.38 -30.65
CA LEU A 767 -36.00 12.17 -30.35
C LEU A 767 -36.55 10.93 -31.07
N PRO A 768 -35.71 9.95 -31.44
CA PRO A 768 -36.15 8.64 -31.92
C PRO A 768 -37.12 7.92 -30.96
N ASP A 769 -38.10 7.21 -31.51
CA ASP A 769 -39.15 6.48 -30.76
C ASP A 769 -38.59 5.57 -29.63
N HIS A 770 -37.42 4.94 -29.85
CA HIS A 770 -36.81 4.06 -28.85
C HIS A 770 -36.25 4.83 -27.65
N LEU A 771 -35.70 6.02 -27.87
CA LEU A 771 -35.20 6.90 -26.82
C LEU A 771 -36.34 7.55 -26.02
N GLN A 772 -37.43 7.95 -26.69
CA GLN A 772 -38.63 8.44 -26.02
C GLN A 772 -39.23 7.37 -25.08
N ALA A 773 -39.33 6.13 -25.55
CA ALA A 773 -39.84 5.01 -24.76
C ALA A 773 -38.94 4.70 -23.54
N GLU A 774 -37.62 4.67 -23.75
CA GLU A 774 -36.64 4.42 -22.69
C GLU A 774 -36.69 5.49 -21.58
N ILE A 775 -36.75 6.78 -21.94
CA ILE A 775 -36.94 7.87 -20.97
C ILE A 775 -38.27 7.70 -20.21
N GLY A 776 -39.34 7.34 -20.91
CA GLY A 776 -40.66 7.10 -20.30
C GLY A 776 -40.65 5.97 -19.27
N ASP A 777 -39.93 4.88 -19.54
CA ASP A 777 -39.76 3.75 -18.61
C ASP A 777 -38.94 4.16 -17.37
N PHE A 778 -37.83 4.89 -17.54
CA PHE A 778 -37.00 5.37 -16.43
C PHE A 778 -37.76 6.33 -15.49
N ILE A 779 -38.49 7.30 -16.03
CA ILE A 779 -39.31 8.23 -15.24
C ILE A 779 -40.44 7.47 -14.51
N THR A 780 -41.06 6.50 -15.18
CA THR A 780 -42.12 5.67 -14.57
C THR A 780 -41.60 4.83 -13.41
N TRP A 781 -40.39 4.27 -13.53
CA TRP A 781 -39.77 3.46 -12.48
C TRP A 781 -39.38 4.29 -11.26
N ASN A 782 -38.72 5.44 -11.45
CA ASN A 782 -38.31 6.29 -10.31
C ASN A 782 -39.52 6.99 -9.63
N GLY A 783 -40.60 7.23 -10.39
CA GLY A 783 -41.90 7.68 -9.87
C GLY A 783 -42.62 6.67 -8.96
N LEU A 784 -42.24 5.39 -9.01
CA LEU A 784 -42.74 4.35 -8.10
C LEU A 784 -41.93 4.30 -6.79
N GLU A 785 -40.62 4.52 -6.82
CA GLU A 785 -39.77 4.54 -5.62
C GLU A 785 -40.06 5.75 -4.72
N THR A 786 -40.20 6.94 -5.32
CA THR A 786 -40.61 8.16 -4.61
C THR A 786 -42.01 8.08 -3.97
N ARG A 787 -42.92 7.29 -4.54
CA ARG A 787 -44.24 6.97 -3.93
C ARG A 787 -44.13 6.05 -2.71
N ASN A 788 -43.17 5.14 -2.68
CA ASN A 788 -42.93 4.29 -1.51
C ASN A 788 -42.28 5.07 -0.35
N ALA A 789 -41.44 6.08 -0.65
CA ALA A 789 -40.84 6.95 0.35
C ALA A 789 -41.81 8.00 0.96
N SER A 790 -42.81 8.46 0.19
CA SER A 790 -43.79 9.47 0.62
C SER A 790 -45.01 8.90 1.37
N GLY A 791 -45.14 7.57 1.49
CA GLY A 791 -46.29 6.90 2.09
C GLY A 791 -46.46 6.99 3.62
N LEU A 792 -45.67 7.82 4.33
CA LEU A 792 -45.71 7.91 5.79
C LEU A 792 -45.77 9.34 6.37
N ARG A 793 -46.49 10.26 5.71
CA ARG A 793 -46.96 11.54 6.28
C ARG A 793 -48.23 12.01 5.59
N ASP A 794 -49.37 11.84 6.25
CA ASP A 794 -50.32 12.93 6.59
C ASP A 794 -51.72 12.41 6.93
N THR A 795 -52.14 12.64 8.18
CA THR A 795 -53.55 12.78 8.53
C THR A 795 -53.73 14.05 9.36
N ASN A 796 -54.10 15.15 8.69
CA ASN A 796 -54.35 16.43 9.31
C ASN A 796 -55.69 16.46 10.06
N SER A 797 -55.67 16.87 11.34
CA SER A 797 -56.80 17.58 11.97
C SER A 797 -56.37 18.35 13.21
N SER A 798 -56.37 19.68 13.13
CA SER A 798 -56.42 20.62 14.26
C SER A 798 -57.84 21.20 14.33
N PRO A 799 -58.41 21.60 15.49
CA PRO A 799 -57.95 22.84 16.15
C PRO A 799 -58.13 23.00 17.68
N SER A 800 -57.28 23.89 18.23
CA SER A 800 -57.59 24.89 19.28
C SER A 800 -57.79 24.52 20.78
N SER A 801 -57.35 25.48 21.60
CA SER A 801 -57.76 25.82 22.98
C SER A 801 -57.09 25.13 24.18
N PHE A 802 -56.25 25.92 24.84
CA PHE A 802 -56.06 26.12 26.29
C PHE A 802 -56.71 25.17 27.33
N SER A 803 -55.89 24.94 28.36
CA SER A 803 -56.16 24.81 29.82
C SER A 803 -55.95 23.43 30.47
N ASP A 804 -55.64 23.55 31.76
CA ASP A 804 -55.62 22.55 32.84
C ASP A 804 -54.33 21.72 33.09
N THR A 805 -53.61 22.31 34.04
CA THR A 805 -52.61 21.84 35.00
C THR A 805 -52.85 20.49 35.70
N GLU A 806 -51.75 19.98 36.28
CA GLU A 806 -51.68 19.06 37.44
C GLU A 806 -52.13 17.60 37.24
N ASP A 807 -51.17 16.65 37.27
CA ASP A 807 -50.93 15.97 38.55
C ASP A 807 -49.56 15.25 38.69
N LEU A 808 -48.87 15.63 39.77
CA LEU A 808 -48.06 14.81 40.69
C LEU A 808 -46.98 13.82 40.19
N THR A 809 -45.74 14.32 40.19
CA THR A 809 -44.55 13.56 40.62
C THR A 809 -44.63 13.13 42.10
N SER A 810 -44.26 11.88 42.43
CA SER A 810 -43.73 11.56 43.78
C SER A 810 -42.92 10.25 43.82
N ASN A 811 -41.90 10.23 44.71
CA ASN A 811 -40.86 9.19 44.93
C ASN A 811 -39.77 9.16 43.84
N ILE A 812 -38.48 8.90 44.10
CA ILE A 812 -37.63 8.83 45.32
C ILE A 812 -36.22 9.33 44.85
N ASP A 813 -35.73 10.49 45.31
CA ASP A 813 -34.89 10.76 46.51
C ASP A 813 -33.36 10.55 46.28
N LEU A 814 -32.54 11.41 46.92
CA LEU A 814 -31.14 11.68 46.55
C LEU A 814 -30.31 11.99 47.82
N GLY A 815 -29.42 11.07 48.26
CA GLY A 815 -28.70 11.24 49.53
C GLY A 815 -27.47 10.35 49.76
N CYS A 816 -26.29 10.96 49.71
CA CYS A 816 -24.93 10.42 49.87
C CYS A 816 -24.64 9.43 51.01
N SER A 817 -23.65 8.53 50.80
CA SER A 817 -22.59 8.21 51.78
C SER A 817 -21.36 7.54 51.14
N LEU A 818 -20.16 8.01 51.52
CA LEU A 818 -18.87 7.30 51.43
C LEU A 818 -18.71 6.46 52.73
N PRO A 819 -17.98 5.31 52.74
CA PRO A 819 -16.53 5.26 52.53
C PRO A 819 -16.06 4.17 51.56
N GLY A 820 -14.80 4.23 51.14
CA GLY A 820 -14.24 3.31 50.14
C GLY A 820 -13.46 2.14 50.74
N ASP A 821 -13.01 1.25 49.86
CA ASP A 821 -11.80 0.47 50.05
C ASP A 821 -11.16 0.12 48.69
N SER A 822 -9.87 -0.18 48.71
CA SER A 822 -9.04 -0.38 47.51
C SER A 822 -9.19 -1.76 46.86
N SER A 823 -9.22 -1.84 45.52
CA SER A 823 -8.54 -2.90 44.76
C SER A 823 -8.50 -2.60 43.25
N SER A 824 -7.56 -3.28 42.58
CA SER A 824 -7.16 -3.09 41.17
C SER A 824 -8.14 -3.68 40.15
N SER A 825 -8.45 -2.93 39.09
CA SER A 825 -9.00 -3.49 37.85
C SER A 825 -7.89 -4.12 37.01
N SER A 826 -7.83 -5.46 36.99
CA SER A 826 -7.10 -6.19 35.94
C SER A 826 -7.92 -6.17 34.65
N GLU A 827 -7.29 -5.91 33.51
CA GLU A 827 -7.89 -6.17 32.20
C GLU A 827 -7.67 -7.64 31.86
N ASP A 828 -8.62 -8.50 32.20
CA ASP A 828 -8.52 -9.94 31.93
C ASP A 828 -9.11 -10.32 30.55
N LEU A 829 -8.50 -11.35 29.95
CA LEU A 829 -8.73 -11.81 28.57
C LEU A 829 -10.07 -12.57 28.43
N PRO A 830 -10.63 -12.71 27.20
CA PRO A 830 -11.95 -13.32 26.95
C PRO A 830 -12.11 -14.79 27.38
N PHE A 831 -11.02 -15.49 27.73
CA PHE A 831 -11.01 -16.93 27.96
C PHE A 831 -11.59 -17.37 29.33
N MET A 832 -11.82 -16.46 30.28
CA MET A 832 -12.37 -16.83 31.60
C MET A 832 -13.91 -16.85 31.66
N GLU A 833 -14.60 -16.11 30.79
CA GLU A 833 -16.07 -16.14 30.75
C GLU A 833 -16.61 -17.48 30.21
N ASP A 834 -15.99 -18.05 29.17
CA ASP A 834 -16.44 -19.33 28.62
C ASP A 834 -16.26 -20.50 29.58
N ALA A 835 -15.19 -20.52 30.38
CA ALA A 835 -14.99 -21.55 31.40
C ALA A 835 -16.06 -21.51 32.50
N THR A 836 -16.47 -20.31 32.93
CA THR A 836 -17.51 -20.14 33.95
C THR A 836 -18.91 -20.40 33.41
N ARG A 837 -19.18 -20.03 32.14
CA ARG A 837 -20.43 -20.38 31.44
C ARG A 837 -20.55 -21.89 31.18
N LEU A 838 -19.44 -22.56 30.85
CA LEU A 838 -19.41 -24.02 30.69
C LEU A 838 -19.72 -24.72 32.02
N GLU A 839 -19.05 -24.38 33.12
CA GLU A 839 -19.33 -25.00 34.43
C GLU A 839 -20.78 -24.78 34.90
N PHE A 840 -21.36 -23.60 34.66
CA PHE A 840 -22.78 -23.35 34.93
C PHE A 840 -23.72 -24.21 34.07
N CYS A 841 -23.44 -24.32 32.76
CA CYS A 841 -24.19 -25.19 31.86
C CYS A 841 -24.10 -26.66 32.29
N LEU A 842 -22.90 -27.12 32.66
CA LEU A 842 -22.65 -28.47 33.15
C LEU A 842 -23.38 -28.76 34.46
N SER A 843 -23.40 -27.85 35.43
CA SER A 843 -24.14 -28.08 36.68
C SER A 843 -25.66 -28.15 36.43
N ALA A 844 -26.20 -27.25 35.62
CA ALA A 844 -27.61 -27.24 35.26
C ALA A 844 -28.04 -28.51 34.49
N LEU A 845 -27.21 -29.00 33.57
CA LEU A 845 -27.47 -30.27 32.88
C LEU A 845 -27.37 -31.47 33.83
N ARG A 846 -26.45 -31.45 34.78
CA ARG A 846 -26.26 -32.52 35.76
C ARG A 846 -27.42 -32.63 36.75
N ASP A 847 -28.00 -31.51 37.16
CA ASP A 847 -29.21 -31.47 37.99
C ASP A 847 -30.45 -32.04 37.27
N ILE A 848 -30.49 -31.99 35.92
CA ILE A 848 -31.64 -32.42 35.12
C ILE A 848 -31.48 -33.86 34.59
N ILE A 849 -30.28 -34.23 34.14
CA ILE A 849 -29.99 -35.53 33.51
C ILE A 849 -29.48 -36.55 34.56
N GLY A 850 -28.91 -36.08 35.66
CA GLY A 850 -28.40 -36.90 36.76
C GLY A 850 -26.93 -37.32 36.64
N ASP A 851 -26.34 -37.69 37.76
CA ASP A 851 -24.90 -37.99 37.92
C ASP A 851 -24.35 -39.19 37.13
N SER A 852 -25.21 -39.96 36.46
CA SER A 852 -24.80 -41.16 35.71
C SER A 852 -24.13 -40.89 34.37
N VAL A 853 -24.19 -39.65 33.85
CA VAL A 853 -23.61 -39.28 32.54
C VAL A 853 -22.16 -38.80 32.71
N PRO A 854 -21.20 -39.30 31.91
CA PRO A 854 -19.81 -38.87 31.99
C PRO A 854 -19.65 -37.39 31.58
N ARG A 855 -18.80 -36.66 32.30
CA ARG A 855 -18.59 -35.20 32.11
C ARG A 855 -18.19 -34.84 30.67
N ASP A 856 -17.39 -35.67 30.01
CA ASP A 856 -16.93 -35.45 28.63
C ASP A 856 -18.08 -35.45 27.61
N GLU A 857 -19.19 -36.13 27.91
CA GLU A 857 -20.40 -36.13 27.08
C GLU A 857 -21.23 -34.87 27.30
N LEU A 858 -21.41 -34.47 28.56
CA LEU A 858 -22.05 -33.20 28.92
C LEU A 858 -21.28 -32.01 28.33
N VAL A 859 -19.93 -32.00 28.40
CA VAL A 859 -19.08 -30.95 27.79
C VAL A 859 -19.28 -30.89 26.28
N ARG A 860 -19.28 -32.04 25.59
CA ARG A 860 -19.50 -32.12 24.14
C ARG A 860 -20.85 -31.52 23.74
N VAL A 861 -21.90 -31.84 24.49
CA VAL A 861 -23.26 -31.34 24.23
C VAL A 861 -23.41 -29.86 24.60
N SER A 862 -22.85 -29.40 25.72
CA SER A 862 -22.81 -27.97 26.09
C SER A 862 -22.08 -27.11 25.05
N LEU A 863 -20.95 -27.58 24.52
CA LEU A 863 -20.20 -26.88 23.47
C LEU A 863 -20.97 -26.85 22.14
N ALA A 864 -21.58 -27.98 21.73
CA ALA A 864 -22.42 -28.04 20.53
C ALA A 864 -23.71 -27.19 20.64
N ALA A 865 -24.14 -26.89 21.87
CA ALA A 865 -25.31 -26.07 22.19
C ALA A 865 -24.99 -24.60 22.49
N ASP A 866 -23.72 -24.17 22.38
CA ASP A 866 -23.27 -22.80 22.67
C ASP A 866 -23.60 -22.35 24.11
N TYR A 867 -23.43 -23.29 25.05
CA TYR A 867 -23.72 -23.20 26.48
C TYR A 867 -25.21 -22.99 26.86
N ASP A 868 -26.15 -23.05 25.91
CA ASP A 868 -27.59 -23.01 26.19
C ASP A 868 -28.10 -24.37 26.71
N VAL A 869 -28.63 -24.38 27.93
CA VAL A 869 -29.10 -25.59 28.64
C VAL A 869 -30.30 -26.24 27.94
N ASN A 870 -31.24 -25.46 27.38
CA ASN A 870 -32.42 -26.02 26.71
C ASN A 870 -32.04 -26.65 25.38
N ARG A 871 -31.12 -26.02 24.65
CA ARG A 871 -30.58 -26.54 23.39
C ARG A 871 -29.73 -27.79 23.63
N ALA A 872 -28.93 -27.80 24.70
CA ALA A 872 -28.17 -28.97 25.14
C ALA A 872 -29.07 -30.15 25.52
N LEU A 873 -30.16 -29.92 26.27
CA LEU A 873 -31.15 -30.98 26.58
C LEU A 873 -31.81 -31.53 25.31
N ASN A 874 -32.20 -30.66 24.37
CA ASN A 874 -32.77 -31.10 23.09
C ASN A 874 -31.78 -31.95 22.28
N PHE A 875 -30.49 -31.59 22.27
CA PHE A 875 -29.44 -32.45 21.68
C PHE A 875 -29.34 -33.80 22.42
N PHE A 876 -29.23 -33.78 23.75
CA PHE A 876 -29.06 -35.00 24.56
C PHE A 876 -30.23 -35.99 24.44
N PHE A 877 -31.47 -35.51 24.28
CA PHE A 877 -32.65 -36.37 24.07
C PHE A 877 -32.98 -36.66 22.60
N SER A 878 -32.21 -36.15 21.64
CA SER A 878 -32.36 -36.47 20.21
C SER A 878 -31.21 -37.31 19.63
N SER A 879 -30.14 -37.51 20.38
CA SER A 879 -29.07 -38.50 20.15
C SER A 879 -29.30 -39.79 20.94
#